data_AF-A0AA91ZR50-F1
#
_entry.id   AF-A0AA91ZR50-F1
#
_cell.length_a   1.000
_cell.length_b   1.000
_cell.length_c   1.000
_cell.angle_alpha   90.00
_cell.angle_beta   90.00
_cell.angle_gamma   90.00
#
_symmetry.space_group_name_H-M   'P 1'
#
loop_
_entity.id
_entity.type
_entity.pdbx_description
1 polymer ?
#
loop_
_entity_poly.entity_id
_entity_poly.type
_entity_poly.pdbx_seq_one_letter_code
_entity_poly.pdbx_strand_id
1 'polypeptide(L)'
;MMSTNFIICEISIKFPKEEIHKMAKNKSYNKIIAGTMTAAMVAGVVTPAAAAGKSFPDVPADHWAADSINYLVDKGAINGKPDGTFGPTEEIDRASAAKIMAVTLGLEINKDAKPSFEDAKNHWAAPYIAAVEKAGVIIGDGQGSFKPDDKINRASMASMLVKAYKLDAPNAETKFDDLKGHWGEKDANILVALGISNGTDNGWAPNKAVTRAETAQFIAKTDAKYAKEQAKEAKVESVSAINASEIKVTFNTAVDKDSAEKAANYQLKVNNNDITDIQNITVSEDGKSATLLLDQTKVAFQNGDKYVIQTNNDIKTKDGKQFAKFVSNEMTFAETAAPALVSVAKKGSNLELTFDRPVNSYKAGNKDVTLVKVDGVALAATDLKPVDAKKENVEYLGKAGSYKYTVALNADEEKSAKTKGSHEVVVFDVAETAKDYAKVASVVSGTYTITDAVTTPEVTGVEAVNANRFFLYTNTAVELNQNSKVTVNKGNHEFAMDTAKYDGTVNTPETLVDAYVGTYKSKPGIWVTVTDDKDGNDDNPLYRNGETSANLSVTVENFTADGLIGKKSTQSVTLGKSNTKPVVESTMVDQEHNVLLVNFTNELVDLDGNALTDLHPDDFVVRDNEGIVVEHLNADVNGKTVAIYGHDIDAKAAPYTVEFKAGKFKNKEDRTNVATYLANTIKNDAISVKVGKKDAANFEYTEFTFDTTQNGNTTVETAKNTIEFKYNTKMDDSARDVANYTLDGKALPAGTTADFVGDRQTVRVTFPEGTFKNSTKYKFGITTNVKTQTGSKIVGSLQTKAPAELVFDVKDNVKPELASAIYYVGTEDVQNNTTTKKLELTFNENVKLTDAAKAANDFAIQVNGSDVKVTSVAPVTTGTNAERKLVLTLAQDVNVSQAATITVVPEEDQKGTDKVIAVVDLADNKAKEGSSTQATTYKYDAGYAKELGDAGTAAADTKAVADAKTAIQALNIAWDTDAAKTVTNATTAINGATLPTGVTATAAEGTGADAGKVVITITKGAATDKIVVSA
;
A
#
# COMPACT_ATOMS: atom_id res chain seq x y z
N MET A 1 3.62 58.92 18.75
CA MET A 1 4.44 58.90 19.98
C MET A 1 3.50 59.04 21.17
N MET A 2 3.71 58.29 22.26
CA MET A 2 3.13 58.48 23.61
C MET A 2 1.58 58.45 23.70
N SER A 3 0.93 57.52 24.41
CA SER A 3 0.80 57.38 25.89
C SER A 3 0.03 58.56 26.53
N THR A 4 -0.79 58.41 27.57
CA THR A 4 -0.68 57.53 28.75
C THR A 4 -2.04 57.34 29.47
N ASN A 5 -2.25 56.18 30.12
CA ASN A 5 -3.19 55.80 31.22
C ASN A 5 -4.64 56.33 31.33
N PHE A 6 -5.54 55.46 31.83
CA PHE A 6 -6.67 55.84 32.69
C PHE A 6 -6.87 54.83 33.83
N ILE A 7 -7.56 55.23 34.92
CA ILE A 7 -7.71 54.45 36.16
C ILE A 7 -9.20 54.25 36.52
N ILE A 8 -9.51 53.00 36.89
CA ILE A 8 -10.56 52.46 37.81
C ILE A 8 -11.76 53.35 38.17
N CYS A 9 -12.97 52.78 38.03
CA CYS A 9 -14.08 52.98 38.97
C CYS A 9 -14.85 51.65 39.17
N GLU A 10 -15.32 51.37 40.38
CA GLU A 10 -16.06 50.16 40.74
C GLU A 10 -17.58 50.30 40.54
N ILE A 11 -18.28 49.18 40.37
CA ILE A 11 -19.71 49.01 40.69
C ILE A 11 -19.90 47.64 41.37
N SER A 12 -20.70 47.58 42.44
CA SER A 12 -21.06 46.36 43.16
C SER A 12 -22.56 46.29 43.43
N ILE A 13 -23.20 45.15 43.16
CA ILE A 13 -24.59 44.84 43.54
C ILE A 13 -24.66 43.41 44.12
N LYS A 14 -25.53 43.21 45.13
CA LYS A 14 -25.65 41.98 45.93
C LYS A 14 -26.79 41.07 45.46
N PHE A 15 -26.73 39.79 45.83
CA PHE A 15 -27.87 38.85 45.78
C PHE A 15 -28.20 38.27 47.18
N PRO A 16 -29.48 37.95 47.48
CA PRO A 16 -29.93 37.44 48.79
C PRO A 16 -29.93 35.89 48.90
N LYS A 17 -30.46 35.36 50.01
CA LYS A 17 -30.56 33.93 50.36
C LYS A 17 -31.99 33.49 50.67
N GLU A 18 -32.19 32.17 50.75
CA GLU A 18 -33.38 31.43 51.21
C GLU A 18 -34.60 31.49 50.25
N GLU A 19 -35.45 30.45 50.11
CA GLU A 19 -35.51 29.12 50.75
C GLU A 19 -36.09 28.06 49.77
N ILE A 20 -35.88 26.75 50.03
CA ILE A 20 -36.90 25.67 49.91
C ILE A 20 -36.27 24.30 50.28
N HIS A 21 -36.95 23.54 51.15
CA HIS A 21 -36.62 22.16 51.50
C HIS A 21 -37.61 21.18 50.84
N LYS A 22 -37.11 20.15 50.12
CA LYS A 22 -37.59 18.74 50.12
C LYS A 22 -37.01 17.90 48.98
N MET A 23 -36.04 17.03 49.29
CA MET A 23 -36.24 15.57 49.32
C MET A 23 -34.91 14.88 49.67
N ALA A 24 -34.87 14.19 50.81
CA ALA A 24 -33.72 13.37 51.20
C ALA A 24 -33.95 11.91 50.81
N LYS A 25 -33.11 11.38 49.90
CA LYS A 25 -32.70 9.95 49.79
C LYS A 25 -31.81 9.69 48.56
N ASN A 26 -30.52 9.98 48.64
CA ASN A 26 -29.50 8.97 48.29
C ASN A 26 -28.13 9.29 48.93
N LYS A 27 -27.27 8.28 49.12
CA LYS A 27 -25.91 8.42 49.70
C LYS A 27 -24.83 8.03 48.67
N SER A 28 -24.39 8.95 47.82
CA SER A 28 -23.18 8.75 47.00
C SER A 28 -22.70 10.05 46.31
N TYR A 29 -22.06 10.94 47.06
CA TYR A 29 -21.30 12.08 46.49
C TYR A 29 -20.05 12.38 47.31
N ASN A 30 -19.04 11.51 47.19
CA ASN A 30 -17.64 11.92 47.39
C ASN A 30 -17.03 12.16 46.00
N LYS A 31 -16.23 13.21 45.88
CA LYS A 31 -15.67 13.67 44.60
C LYS A 31 -14.62 12.67 44.09
N ILE A 32 -14.76 12.24 42.84
CA ILE A 32 -13.62 11.68 42.10
C ILE A 32 -12.77 12.87 41.63
N ILE A 33 -11.49 12.83 41.97
CA ILE A 33 -10.44 13.67 41.39
C ILE A 33 -9.57 12.71 40.59
N ALA A 34 -9.55 12.86 39.28
CA ALA A 34 -8.71 12.09 38.37
C ALA A 34 -8.44 12.92 37.11
N GLY A 35 -7.31 13.62 37.10
CA GLY A 35 -6.75 14.22 35.89
C GLY A 35 -5.53 13.43 35.44
N THR A 36 -5.55 12.97 34.18
CA THR A 36 -4.53 13.18 33.12
C THR A 36 -3.02 13.32 33.47
N MET A 37 -2.10 12.76 32.63
CA MET A 37 -0.58 12.68 32.58
C MET A 37 0.30 12.64 31.19
N THR A 38 0.67 13.75 30.46
CA THR A 38 1.50 14.05 29.18
C THR A 38 3.07 13.92 29.17
N ALA A 39 3.83 14.62 28.27
CA ALA A 39 5.31 14.78 28.27
C ALA A 39 6.03 16.10 27.64
N ALA A 40 6.49 17.14 28.42
CA ALA A 40 7.49 18.25 28.15
C ALA A 40 8.85 18.70 28.98
N MET A 41 9.98 17.92 29.14
CA MET A 41 11.49 18.19 29.07
C MET A 41 12.30 17.52 27.88
N VAL A 42 13.17 18.28 27.14
CA VAL A 42 13.72 18.16 25.71
C VAL A 42 14.70 17.01 25.33
N ALA A 43 14.93 16.77 24.02
CA ALA A 43 16.07 15.97 23.47
C ALA A 43 17.05 16.76 22.57
N GLY A 44 18.35 16.77 22.92
CA GLY A 44 19.43 17.36 22.11
C GLY A 44 20.05 16.37 21.10
N VAL A 45 20.75 16.88 20.08
CA VAL A 45 21.18 16.11 18.90
C VAL A 45 22.28 15.08 19.20
N VAL A 46 21.96 13.79 18.97
CA VAL A 46 22.90 12.72 18.63
C VAL A 46 22.28 11.82 17.56
N THR A 47 23.09 11.33 16.61
CA THR A 47 22.64 10.54 15.45
C THR A 47 22.24 9.11 15.83
N PRO A 48 21.19 8.52 15.22
CA PRO A 48 20.77 7.15 15.50
C PRO A 48 21.72 6.12 14.87
N ALA A 49 22.20 5.19 15.69
CA ALA A 49 22.70 3.89 15.23
C ALA A 49 21.56 2.85 15.25
N ALA A 50 21.72 1.74 14.54
CA ALA A 50 20.70 0.70 14.43
C ALA A 50 20.33 0.05 15.78
N ALA A 51 19.09 -0.45 15.87
CA ALA A 51 18.55 -1.02 17.11
C ALA A 51 19.22 -2.35 17.48
N ALA A 52 20.03 -2.31 18.54
CA ALA A 52 20.27 -3.44 19.42
C ALA A 52 19.49 -3.23 20.72
N GLY A 53 19.05 -4.32 21.37
CA GLY A 53 18.43 -4.21 22.69
C GLY A 53 19.43 -3.61 23.70
N LYS A 54 18.97 -2.68 24.56
CA LYS A 54 19.84 -1.97 25.51
C LYS A 54 20.20 -2.85 26.72
N SER A 55 21.01 -3.88 26.50
CA SER A 55 21.75 -4.53 27.56
C SER A 55 22.82 -3.59 28.12
N PHE A 56 22.77 -3.32 29.42
CA PHE A 56 23.88 -2.66 30.11
C PHE A 56 25.00 -3.69 30.32
N PRO A 57 26.28 -3.39 30.01
CA PRO A 57 27.36 -4.38 30.11
C PRO A 57 27.59 -4.95 31.52
N ASP A 58 27.13 -4.23 32.54
CA ASP A 58 27.16 -4.59 33.97
C ASP A 58 25.83 -5.18 34.48
N VAL A 59 24.83 -5.37 33.62
CA VAL A 59 23.57 -6.09 33.92
C VAL A 59 23.34 -7.18 32.86
N PRO A 60 23.96 -8.36 33.04
CA PRO A 60 23.67 -9.56 32.24
C PRO A 60 22.18 -9.94 32.24
N ALA A 61 21.74 -10.67 31.21
CA ALA A 61 20.33 -11.07 31.05
C ALA A 61 19.81 -12.01 32.16
N ASP A 62 20.71 -12.72 32.86
CA ASP A 62 20.44 -13.57 34.02
C ASP A 62 20.59 -12.84 35.36
N HIS A 63 20.92 -11.54 35.36
CA HIS A 63 20.99 -10.74 36.59
C HIS A 63 19.60 -10.61 37.24
N TRP A 64 19.51 -10.91 38.54
CA TRP A 64 18.27 -11.01 39.34
C TRP A 64 17.33 -9.78 39.30
N ALA A 65 17.81 -8.62 38.85
CA ALA A 65 17.05 -7.39 38.69
C ALA A 65 16.78 -6.99 37.22
N ALA A 66 17.26 -7.74 36.23
CA ALA A 66 17.23 -7.36 34.81
C ALA A 66 15.82 -6.99 34.33
N ASP A 67 14.81 -7.84 34.57
CA ASP A 67 13.42 -7.56 34.21
C ASP A 67 12.87 -6.30 34.90
N SER A 68 13.23 -6.08 36.18
CA SER A 68 12.77 -4.92 36.95
C SER A 68 13.46 -3.62 36.53
N ILE A 69 14.73 -3.71 36.13
CA ILE A 69 15.50 -2.61 35.55
C ILE A 69 14.90 -2.26 34.18
N ASN A 70 14.73 -3.24 33.30
CA ASN A 70 14.11 -3.06 31.98
C ASN A 70 12.71 -2.45 32.10
N TYR A 71 11.86 -2.95 33.00
CA TYR A 71 10.53 -2.42 33.23
C TYR A 71 10.52 -0.93 33.63
N LEU A 72 11.46 -0.47 34.48
CA LEU A 72 11.55 0.96 34.84
C LEU A 72 12.31 1.82 33.83
N VAL A 73 13.21 1.23 33.03
CA VAL A 73 13.85 1.89 31.88
C VAL A 73 12.84 2.12 30.76
N ASP A 74 12.02 1.12 30.47
CA ASP A 74 10.87 1.22 29.58
C ASP A 74 9.88 2.26 30.11
N LYS A 75 9.50 2.23 31.40
CA LYS A 75 8.66 3.31 31.99
C LYS A 75 9.29 4.71 31.83
N GLY A 76 10.62 4.82 31.72
CA GLY A 76 11.38 6.08 31.68
C GLY A 76 11.74 6.63 33.06
N ALA A 77 11.40 5.89 34.13
CA ALA A 77 11.57 6.29 35.51
C ALA A 77 13.04 6.22 35.98
N ILE A 78 13.82 5.27 35.45
CA ILE A 78 15.26 5.15 35.69
C ILE A 78 16.00 5.00 34.36
N ASN A 79 17.19 5.61 34.23
CA ASN A 79 18.02 5.53 33.05
C ASN A 79 19.40 4.94 33.39
N GLY A 80 20.06 4.36 32.39
CA GLY A 80 21.50 4.04 32.44
C GLY A 80 22.39 5.29 32.46
N LYS A 81 23.69 5.06 32.64
CA LYS A 81 24.72 6.10 32.74
C LYS A 81 25.25 6.57 31.38
N PRO A 82 25.92 7.73 31.31
CA PRO A 82 26.55 8.23 30.09
C PRO A 82 27.65 7.32 29.51
N ASP A 83 28.23 6.43 30.33
CA ASP A 83 29.23 5.43 29.92
C ASP A 83 28.62 4.12 29.36
N GLY A 84 27.29 4.02 29.33
CA GLY A 84 26.55 2.83 28.88
C GLY A 84 26.29 1.77 29.95
N THR A 85 26.75 1.96 31.19
CA THR A 85 26.48 1.04 32.31
C THR A 85 25.17 1.38 33.03
N PHE A 86 24.71 0.51 33.94
CA PHE A 86 23.55 0.78 34.81
C PHE A 86 23.94 1.19 36.23
N GLY A 87 25.01 0.64 36.79
CA GLY A 87 25.38 0.78 38.21
C GLY A 87 24.45 0.03 39.17
N PRO A 88 24.18 -1.28 39.02
CA PRO A 88 23.17 -2.00 39.80
C PRO A 88 23.44 -2.04 41.31
N THR A 89 24.71 -1.94 41.71
CA THR A 89 25.19 -1.98 43.09
C THR A 89 25.21 -0.61 43.78
N GLU A 90 24.98 0.49 43.07
CA GLU A 90 25.13 1.83 43.64
C GLU A 90 23.90 2.25 44.46
N GLU A 91 24.13 2.84 45.63
CA GLU A 91 23.09 3.34 46.54
C GLU A 91 22.46 4.64 46.02
N ILE A 92 21.13 4.72 45.98
CA ILE A 92 20.44 5.95 45.55
C ILE A 92 20.09 6.87 46.71
N ASP A 93 20.10 8.16 46.42
CA ASP A 93 19.53 9.22 47.25
C ASP A 93 17.99 9.24 47.21
N ARG A 94 17.39 9.89 48.22
CA ARG A 94 15.94 10.02 48.40
C ARG A 94 15.29 10.85 47.31
N ALA A 95 16.01 11.81 46.73
CA ALA A 95 15.58 12.59 45.57
C ALA A 95 15.40 11.71 44.31
N SER A 96 16.37 10.85 44.02
CA SER A 96 16.29 9.86 42.94
C SER A 96 15.14 8.87 43.17
N ALA A 97 14.95 8.40 44.41
CA ALA A 97 13.82 7.54 44.74
C ALA A 97 12.46 8.24 44.55
N ALA A 98 12.34 9.50 44.97
CA ALA A 98 11.15 10.32 44.73
C ALA A 98 10.90 10.53 43.23
N LYS A 99 11.94 10.80 42.44
CA LYS A 99 11.84 10.91 40.97
C LYS A 99 11.35 9.61 40.33
N ILE A 100 11.95 8.47 40.67
CA ILE A 100 11.57 7.16 40.13
C ILE A 100 10.11 6.85 40.52
N MET A 101 9.72 7.08 41.79
CA MET A 101 8.34 6.88 42.23
C MET A 101 7.34 7.79 41.51
N ALA A 102 7.64 9.08 41.35
CA ALA A 102 6.74 10.02 40.68
C ALA A 102 6.51 9.66 39.21
N VAL A 103 7.58 9.27 38.50
CA VAL A 103 7.53 8.85 37.08
C VAL A 103 7.05 7.38 36.90
N THR A 104 6.99 6.58 37.97
CA THR A 104 6.43 5.22 37.91
C THR A 104 4.94 5.18 38.26
N LEU A 105 4.43 6.19 38.95
CA LEU A 105 3.03 6.32 39.35
C LEU A 105 2.19 7.16 38.37
N GLY A 106 2.81 7.74 37.34
CA GLY A 106 2.24 8.84 36.60
C GLY A 106 1.76 9.99 37.51
N LEU A 107 2.67 10.75 38.14
CA LEU A 107 2.32 11.93 38.94
C LEU A 107 2.81 13.25 38.35
N GLU A 108 1.91 14.23 38.28
CA GLU A 108 2.08 15.62 37.84
C GLU A 108 3.43 16.28 38.21
N ILE A 109 4.40 16.29 37.28
CA ILE A 109 5.68 17.00 37.41
C ILE A 109 5.54 18.41 36.84
N ASN A 110 4.76 19.25 37.54
CA ASN A 110 4.82 20.69 37.31
C ASN A 110 6.23 21.19 37.67
N LYS A 111 7.03 21.52 36.64
CA LYS A 111 8.45 21.93 36.75
C LYS A 111 8.71 23.11 37.70
N ASP A 112 7.72 23.98 37.89
CA ASP A 112 7.81 25.20 38.71
C ASP A 112 7.24 24.97 40.13
N ALA A 113 6.63 23.82 40.40
CA ALA A 113 6.14 23.44 41.73
C ALA A 113 7.30 23.13 42.69
N LYS A 114 7.12 23.55 43.95
CA LYS A 114 8.07 23.34 45.03
C LYS A 114 7.40 22.60 46.19
N PRO A 115 8.09 21.65 46.83
CA PRO A 115 7.55 20.91 47.97
C PRO A 115 7.51 21.81 49.22
N SER A 116 6.83 21.36 50.28
CA SER A 116 6.80 22.11 51.55
C SER A 116 8.18 22.14 52.23
N PHE A 117 8.96 21.06 52.09
CA PHE A 117 10.26 20.87 52.74
C PHE A 117 11.32 21.87 52.21
N GLU A 118 11.79 22.78 53.08
CA GLU A 118 12.70 23.89 52.71
C GLU A 118 14.00 23.40 52.04
N ASP A 119 14.53 22.26 52.48
CA ASP A 119 15.75 21.64 51.98
C ASP A 119 15.63 21.08 50.56
N ALA A 120 14.41 20.85 50.07
CA ALA A 120 14.15 20.36 48.71
C ALA A 120 13.75 21.47 47.71
N LYS A 121 13.39 22.69 48.16
CA LYS A 121 12.77 23.73 47.30
C LYS A 121 13.63 24.24 46.16
N ASN A 122 14.95 24.12 46.24
CA ASN A 122 15.91 24.55 45.22
C ASN A 122 16.78 23.39 44.70
N HIS A 123 16.36 22.15 44.96
CA HIS A 123 17.05 20.93 44.53
C HIS A 123 16.59 20.52 43.12
N TRP A 124 17.41 19.77 42.36
CA TRP A 124 17.03 19.33 40.99
C TRP A 124 15.76 18.48 40.98
N ALA A 125 15.50 17.75 42.07
CA ALA A 125 14.31 16.91 42.21
C ALA A 125 13.08 17.64 42.79
N ALA A 126 13.14 18.97 43.00
CA ALA A 126 12.05 19.75 43.60
C ALA A 126 10.65 19.43 43.03
N PRO A 127 10.40 19.45 41.70
CA PRO A 127 9.05 19.22 41.17
C PRO A 127 8.58 17.77 41.37
N TYR A 128 9.49 16.78 41.33
CA TYR A 128 9.17 15.39 41.63
C TYR A 128 8.81 15.18 43.10
N ILE A 129 9.56 15.79 44.01
CA ILE A 129 9.30 15.75 45.45
C ILE A 129 7.94 16.44 45.75
N ALA A 130 7.63 17.55 45.07
CA ALA A 130 6.33 18.20 45.16
C ALA A 130 5.18 17.29 44.65
N ALA A 131 5.39 16.54 43.57
CA ALA A 131 4.40 15.62 43.01
C ALA A 131 4.08 14.44 43.96
N VAL A 132 5.10 13.75 44.49
CA VAL A 132 4.87 12.67 45.47
C VAL A 132 4.35 13.18 46.82
N GLU A 133 4.62 14.44 47.19
CA GLU A 133 3.99 15.09 48.35
C GLU A 133 2.51 15.38 48.11
N LYS A 134 2.17 16.00 46.96
CA LYS A 134 0.79 16.28 46.51
C LYS A 134 -0.08 15.02 46.46
N ALA A 135 0.51 13.88 46.06
CA ALA A 135 -0.15 12.58 46.03
C ALA A 135 -0.20 11.84 47.39
N GLY A 136 0.40 12.38 48.45
CA GLY A 136 0.42 11.78 49.79
C GLY A 136 1.38 10.59 49.97
N VAL A 137 2.30 10.39 49.02
CA VAL A 137 3.28 9.29 48.99
C VAL A 137 4.43 9.52 49.99
N ILE A 138 4.81 10.78 50.21
CA ILE A 138 5.86 11.19 51.15
C ILE A 138 5.36 12.20 52.20
N ILE A 139 6.05 12.26 53.34
CA ILE A 139 5.74 13.15 54.49
C ILE A 139 6.99 13.79 55.14
N GLY A 140 8.14 13.74 54.45
CA GLY A 140 9.43 14.17 55.01
C GLY A 140 9.93 13.28 56.17
N ASP A 141 10.74 13.85 57.06
CA ASP A 141 11.24 13.22 58.30
C ASP A 141 10.38 13.52 59.54
N GLY A 142 9.24 14.18 59.36
CA GLY A 142 8.37 14.63 60.46
C GLY A 142 8.85 15.89 61.20
N GLN A 143 10.00 16.46 60.84
CA GLN A 143 10.51 17.75 61.35
C GLN A 143 10.53 18.85 60.27
N GLY A 144 9.96 18.59 59.09
CA GLY A 144 9.87 19.54 57.97
C GLY A 144 11.00 19.45 56.95
N SER A 145 11.86 18.42 57.04
CA SER A 145 12.98 18.18 56.12
C SER A 145 12.72 16.93 55.28
N PHE A 146 13.08 16.97 54.00
CA PHE A 146 13.01 15.80 53.11
C PHE A 146 14.34 15.03 53.05
N LYS A 147 15.47 15.72 53.18
CA LYS A 147 16.85 15.23 52.98
C LYS A 147 17.01 14.61 51.59
N PRO A 148 17.00 15.43 50.52
CA PRO A 148 17.03 14.93 49.15
C PRO A 148 18.28 14.10 48.83
N ASP A 149 19.46 14.53 49.28
CA ASP A 149 20.75 13.89 48.98
C ASP A 149 21.09 12.67 49.87
N ASP A 150 20.39 12.49 51.00
CA ASP A 150 20.57 11.35 51.90
C ASP A 150 20.19 10.04 51.19
N LYS A 151 20.95 8.97 51.42
CA LYS A 151 20.66 7.64 50.85
C LYS A 151 19.33 7.09 51.39
N ILE A 152 18.48 6.60 50.48
CA ILE A 152 17.20 6.02 50.89
C ILE A 152 17.42 4.63 51.50
N ASN A 153 16.76 4.35 52.63
CA ASN A 153 16.79 3.04 53.27
C ASN A 153 15.54 2.20 52.92
N ARG A 154 15.64 0.88 53.14
CA ARG A 154 14.59 -0.10 52.78
C ARG A 154 13.24 0.23 53.44
N ALA A 155 13.24 0.71 54.68
CA ALA A 155 12.02 1.15 55.37
C ALA A 155 11.34 2.37 54.70
N SER A 156 12.12 3.35 54.23
CA SER A 156 11.59 4.51 53.49
C SER A 156 10.95 4.09 52.17
N MET A 157 11.59 3.17 51.43
CA MET A 157 11.05 2.62 50.18
C MET A 157 9.70 1.90 50.40
N ALA A 158 9.60 1.05 51.44
CA ALA A 158 8.36 0.38 51.78
C ALA A 158 7.22 1.37 52.11
N SER A 159 7.51 2.42 52.88
CA SER A 159 6.49 3.40 53.27
C SER A 159 5.97 4.24 52.09
N MET A 160 6.83 4.55 51.10
CA MET A 160 6.40 5.18 49.84
C MET A 160 5.46 4.26 49.05
N LEU A 161 5.82 2.98 48.90
CA LEU A 161 5.03 2.01 48.13
C LEU A 161 3.66 1.71 48.77
N VAL A 162 3.61 1.56 50.09
CA VAL A 162 2.35 1.35 50.82
C VAL A 162 1.39 2.54 50.66
N LYS A 163 1.90 3.78 50.75
CA LYS A 163 1.08 4.98 50.60
C LYS A 163 0.59 5.20 49.17
N ALA A 164 1.47 5.00 48.19
CA ALA A 164 1.17 5.22 46.78
C ALA A 164 0.03 4.34 46.26
N TYR A 165 0.18 3.02 46.36
CA TYR A 165 -0.82 2.06 45.88
C TYR A 165 -1.89 1.72 46.93
N LYS A 166 -1.90 2.44 48.06
CA LYS A 166 -2.80 2.25 49.22
C LYS A 166 -2.85 0.78 49.67
N LEU A 167 -1.68 0.15 49.72
CA LEU A 167 -1.53 -1.28 49.98
C LEU A 167 -2.04 -1.62 51.39
N ASP A 168 -2.94 -2.59 51.49
CA ASP A 168 -3.36 -3.16 52.76
C ASP A 168 -3.14 -4.67 52.78
N ALA A 169 -2.79 -5.17 53.96
CA ALA A 169 -2.61 -6.59 54.26
C ALA A 169 -2.96 -6.76 55.76
N PRO A 170 -4.25 -6.77 56.13
CA PRO A 170 -4.69 -6.54 57.51
C PRO A 170 -4.27 -7.63 58.52
N ASN A 171 -3.70 -8.74 58.04
CA ASN A 171 -3.17 -9.85 58.84
C ASN A 171 -1.65 -10.07 58.62
N ALA A 172 -0.87 -9.04 58.26
CA ALA A 172 0.55 -9.17 57.96
C ALA A 172 1.43 -9.33 59.23
N GLU A 173 1.98 -10.53 59.43
CA GLU A 173 2.84 -10.89 60.57
C GLU A 173 4.30 -10.39 60.43
N THR A 174 4.95 -10.04 61.54
CA THR A 174 6.38 -9.67 61.58
C THR A 174 7.27 -10.91 61.48
N LYS A 175 7.78 -11.20 60.27
CA LYS A 175 8.58 -12.40 59.97
C LYS A 175 10.10 -12.27 60.19
N PHE A 176 10.60 -11.07 60.48
CA PHE A 176 12.03 -10.81 60.68
C PHE A 176 12.27 -10.10 62.02
N ASP A 177 13.24 -10.56 62.80
CA ASP A 177 13.50 -10.02 64.15
C ASP A 177 13.97 -8.55 64.14
N ASP A 178 14.71 -8.14 63.11
CA ASP A 178 15.24 -6.79 62.94
C ASP A 178 14.19 -5.74 62.52
N LEU A 179 12.94 -6.17 62.27
CA LEU A 179 11.80 -5.28 62.12
C LEU A 179 11.11 -4.93 63.45
N LYS A 180 11.28 -5.74 64.51
CA LYS A 180 10.46 -5.63 65.73
C LYS A 180 10.72 -4.31 66.47
N GLY A 181 9.70 -3.46 66.55
CA GLY A 181 9.80 -2.12 67.13
C GLY A 181 10.45 -1.07 66.21
N HIS A 182 10.70 -1.40 64.94
CA HIS A 182 11.19 -0.46 63.95
C HIS A 182 10.03 0.41 63.40
N TRP A 183 10.27 1.70 63.15
CA TRP A 183 9.21 2.61 62.68
C TRP A 183 8.54 2.17 61.36
N GLY A 184 9.29 1.47 60.52
CA GLY A 184 8.81 0.89 59.24
C GLY A 184 8.24 -0.53 59.33
N GLU A 185 8.09 -1.12 60.52
CA GLU A 185 7.66 -2.52 60.72
C GLU A 185 6.37 -2.86 59.95
N LYS A 186 5.34 -2.01 60.08
CA LYS A 186 4.04 -2.23 59.39
C LYS A 186 4.20 -2.27 57.87
N ASP A 187 4.87 -1.26 57.31
CA ASP A 187 4.97 -1.11 55.86
C ASP A 187 5.89 -2.19 55.26
N ALA A 188 6.94 -2.58 55.99
CA ALA A 188 7.77 -3.73 55.66
C ALA A 188 6.97 -5.05 55.65
N ASN A 189 6.15 -5.29 56.67
CA ASN A 189 5.30 -6.48 56.76
C ASN A 189 4.27 -6.55 55.62
N ILE A 190 3.67 -5.42 55.21
CA ILE A 190 2.77 -5.37 54.05
C ILE A 190 3.51 -5.81 52.78
N LEU A 191 4.71 -5.28 52.52
CA LEU A 191 5.52 -5.69 51.36
C LEU A 191 5.94 -7.17 51.41
N VAL A 192 6.17 -7.73 52.60
CA VAL A 192 6.46 -9.17 52.79
C VAL A 192 5.22 -10.03 52.56
N ALA A 193 4.05 -9.63 53.09
CA ALA A 193 2.79 -10.34 52.91
C ALA A 193 2.31 -10.34 51.45
N LEU A 194 2.58 -9.26 50.70
CA LEU A 194 2.22 -9.12 49.29
C LEU A 194 3.25 -9.74 48.32
N GLY A 195 4.37 -10.30 48.81
CA GLY A 195 5.41 -10.93 47.98
C GLY A 195 6.32 -9.94 47.24
N ILE A 196 6.33 -8.67 47.65
CA ILE A 196 7.14 -7.60 47.06
C ILE A 196 8.57 -7.64 47.62
N SER A 197 8.73 -7.94 48.93
CA SER A 197 10.02 -8.05 49.61
C SER A 197 10.22 -9.42 50.27
N ASN A 198 11.35 -10.06 49.97
CA ASN A 198 11.72 -11.37 50.54
C ASN A 198 12.72 -11.26 51.73
N GLY A 199 13.07 -10.04 52.17
CA GLY A 199 14.13 -9.81 53.17
C GLY A 199 15.53 -9.75 52.55
N THR A 200 16.54 -10.18 53.31
CA THR A 200 17.96 -10.38 52.96
C THR A 200 18.53 -11.53 53.82
N ASP A 201 19.74 -12.00 53.52
CA ASP A 201 20.40 -13.11 54.24
C ASP A 201 20.58 -12.86 55.75
N ASN A 202 20.61 -11.60 56.19
CA ASN A 202 20.82 -11.18 57.58
C ASN A 202 19.61 -10.43 58.19
N GLY A 203 18.39 -10.74 57.74
CA GLY A 203 17.15 -10.08 58.21
C GLY A 203 16.50 -9.21 57.13
N TRP A 204 15.51 -8.38 57.47
CA TRP A 204 14.88 -7.50 56.48
C TRP A 204 15.74 -6.28 56.12
N ALA A 205 16.69 -5.94 56.99
CA ALA A 205 17.67 -4.87 56.92
C ALA A 205 17.05 -3.46 56.73
N PRO A 206 16.12 -3.01 57.60
CA PRO A 206 15.29 -1.82 57.35
C PRO A 206 16.08 -0.52 57.20
N ASN A 207 17.24 -0.41 57.86
CA ASN A 207 18.12 0.76 57.82
C ASN A 207 19.22 0.67 56.74
N LYS A 208 19.35 -0.45 56.02
CA LYS A 208 20.29 -0.57 54.89
C LYS A 208 19.84 0.34 53.76
N ALA A 209 20.79 1.06 53.15
CA ALA A 209 20.57 1.81 51.93
C ALA A 209 20.14 0.88 50.77
N VAL A 210 19.32 1.40 49.85
CA VAL A 210 18.78 0.66 48.71
C VAL A 210 19.63 0.92 47.47
N THR A 211 20.08 -0.14 46.79
CA THR A 211 20.80 0.03 45.51
C THR A 211 19.84 0.34 44.34
N ARG A 212 20.37 0.85 43.22
CA ARG A 212 19.61 1.04 41.97
C ARG A 212 18.86 -0.21 41.52
N ALA A 213 19.46 -1.40 41.65
CA ALA A 213 18.80 -2.67 41.35
C ALA A 213 17.72 -3.07 42.38
N GLU A 214 17.96 -2.87 43.68
CA GLU A 214 16.96 -3.15 44.71
C GLU A 214 15.74 -2.20 44.58
N THR A 215 15.98 -0.91 44.31
CA THR A 215 14.94 0.07 44.01
C THR A 215 14.11 -0.36 42.81
N ALA A 216 14.78 -0.76 41.72
CA ALA A 216 14.08 -1.20 40.52
C ALA A 216 13.14 -2.37 40.81
N GLN A 217 13.62 -3.37 41.57
CA GLN A 217 12.80 -4.52 41.95
C GLN A 217 11.60 -4.15 42.83
N PHE A 218 11.78 -3.32 43.87
CA PHE A 218 10.68 -2.97 44.76
C PHE A 218 9.54 -2.23 44.06
N ILE A 219 9.88 -1.28 43.20
CA ILE A 219 8.87 -0.44 42.53
C ILE A 219 8.18 -1.23 41.41
N ALA A 220 8.95 -1.90 40.53
CA ALA A 220 8.41 -2.66 39.40
C ALA A 220 7.45 -3.79 39.83
N LYS A 221 7.78 -4.53 40.90
CA LYS A 221 6.93 -5.60 41.45
C LYS A 221 5.63 -5.09 42.07
N THR A 222 5.61 -3.86 42.56
CA THR A 222 4.42 -3.28 43.20
C THR A 222 3.42 -2.79 42.15
N ASP A 223 3.91 -2.04 41.16
CA ASP A 223 3.07 -1.42 40.13
C ASP A 223 2.36 -2.46 39.25
N ALA A 224 3.12 -3.41 38.69
CA ALA A 224 2.61 -4.46 37.80
C ALA A 224 1.58 -5.40 38.46
N LYS A 225 1.40 -5.31 39.79
CA LYS A 225 0.41 -6.07 40.55
C LYS A 225 -0.93 -5.32 40.71
N TYR A 226 -0.96 -4.00 40.49
CA TYR A 226 -2.15 -3.16 40.71
C TYR A 226 -3.02 -2.98 39.46
N ALA A 227 -2.41 -2.89 38.28
CA ALA A 227 -3.10 -2.51 37.03
C ALA A 227 -4.17 -3.50 36.52
N LYS A 228 -4.21 -4.75 37.00
CA LYS A 228 -5.05 -5.83 36.42
C LYS A 228 -6.53 -5.84 36.83
N GLU A 229 -6.95 -4.99 37.77
CA GLU A 229 -8.30 -5.10 38.38
C GLU A 229 -9.41 -4.27 37.70
N GLN A 230 -9.09 -3.30 36.82
CA GLN A 230 -10.08 -2.28 36.38
C GLN A 230 -11.00 -2.67 35.20
N ALA A 231 -10.68 -3.70 34.42
CA ALA A 231 -10.99 -3.69 32.98
C ALA A 231 -12.22 -4.49 32.47
N LYS A 232 -13.46 -4.05 32.78
CA LYS A 232 -14.67 -4.91 32.59
C LYS A 232 -15.98 -4.29 32.00
N GLU A 233 -16.04 -3.04 31.52
CA GLU A 233 -17.30 -2.41 31.02
C GLU A 233 -17.31 -2.03 29.51
N ALA A 234 -18.51 -1.99 28.89
CA ALA A 234 -18.71 -1.71 27.46
C ALA A 234 -19.05 -0.22 27.17
N LYS A 235 -18.17 0.46 26.42
CA LYS A 235 -18.23 1.91 26.15
C LYS A 235 -17.80 2.25 24.72
N VAL A 236 -18.39 3.31 24.15
CA VAL A 236 -17.82 4.00 22.98
C VAL A 236 -16.44 4.53 23.37
N GLU A 237 -15.51 4.54 22.44
CA GLU A 237 -14.12 4.88 22.66
C GLU A 237 -13.78 6.31 22.32
N SER A 238 -14.01 6.62 21.05
CA SER A 238 -13.43 7.72 20.33
C SER A 238 -14.33 7.98 19.14
N VAL A 239 -14.33 9.23 18.71
CA VAL A 239 -15.07 9.72 17.57
C VAL A 239 -14.14 10.65 16.80
N SER A 240 -14.16 10.59 15.47
CA SER A 240 -13.19 11.28 14.65
C SER A 240 -13.72 11.53 13.24
N ALA A 241 -13.64 12.76 12.77
CA ALA A 241 -13.91 13.06 11.36
C ALA A 241 -12.79 12.49 10.48
N ILE A 242 -13.16 11.78 9.41
CA ILE A 242 -12.23 11.21 8.42
C ILE A 242 -11.87 12.26 7.37
N ASN A 243 -12.87 13.04 6.97
CA ASN A 243 -12.82 14.11 5.97
C ASN A 243 -13.97 15.09 6.24
N ALA A 244 -14.22 16.04 5.34
CA ALA A 244 -15.27 17.05 5.50
C ALA A 244 -16.72 16.51 5.51
N SER A 245 -16.96 15.19 5.46
CA SER A 245 -18.31 14.62 5.31
C SER A 245 -18.50 13.23 5.94
N GLU A 246 -17.47 12.65 6.55
CA GLU A 246 -17.53 11.32 7.17
C GLU A 246 -16.94 11.34 8.59
N ILE A 247 -17.59 10.62 9.52
CA ILE A 247 -17.17 10.51 10.93
C ILE A 247 -17.12 9.05 11.34
N LYS A 248 -15.96 8.60 11.87
CA LYS A 248 -15.77 7.29 12.48
C LYS A 248 -16.14 7.34 13.96
N VAL A 249 -16.91 6.36 14.43
CA VAL A 249 -17.17 6.04 15.84
C VAL A 249 -16.51 4.70 16.13
N THR A 250 -15.76 4.56 17.23
CA THR A 250 -15.04 3.32 17.61
C THR A 250 -15.56 2.74 18.94
N PHE A 251 -15.53 1.42 19.11
CA PHE A 251 -16.15 0.68 20.23
C PHE A 251 -15.23 -0.46 20.78
N ASN A 252 -15.25 -0.73 22.10
CA ASN A 252 -14.29 -1.70 22.68
C ASN A 252 -14.58 -3.13 22.24
N THR A 253 -15.85 -3.46 22.12
CA THR A 253 -16.34 -4.76 21.71
C THR A 253 -17.17 -4.62 20.45
N ALA A 254 -17.26 -5.70 19.68
CA ALA A 254 -17.95 -5.68 18.39
C ALA A 254 -19.45 -5.41 18.59
N VAL A 255 -19.98 -4.45 17.83
CA VAL A 255 -21.38 -4.04 17.89
C VAL A 255 -22.29 -5.02 17.13
N ASP A 256 -23.55 -5.09 17.55
CA ASP A 256 -24.63 -5.59 16.69
C ASP A 256 -24.84 -4.59 15.55
N LYS A 257 -24.70 -5.08 14.31
CA LYS A 257 -24.75 -4.26 13.09
C LYS A 257 -26.10 -3.58 12.94
N ASP A 258 -27.19 -4.29 13.20
CA ASP A 258 -28.54 -3.74 13.10
C ASP A 258 -28.75 -2.59 14.09
N SER A 259 -28.18 -2.65 15.30
CA SER A 259 -28.22 -1.55 16.26
C SER A 259 -27.31 -0.38 15.88
N ALA A 260 -26.15 -0.64 15.29
CA ALA A 260 -25.12 0.37 15.03
C ALA A 260 -25.29 1.11 13.70
N GLU A 261 -25.99 0.54 12.70
CA GLU A 261 -26.29 1.24 11.44
C GLU A 261 -27.58 2.08 11.51
N LYS A 262 -28.28 2.09 12.65
CA LYS A 262 -29.46 2.95 12.89
C LYS A 262 -29.04 4.39 13.20
N ALA A 263 -29.25 5.31 12.25
CA ALA A 263 -28.97 6.74 12.40
C ALA A 263 -29.62 7.38 13.65
N ALA A 264 -30.81 6.92 14.07
CA ALA A 264 -31.49 7.39 15.28
C ALA A 264 -30.74 7.12 16.60
N ASN A 265 -29.68 6.30 16.57
CA ASN A 265 -28.83 6.04 17.73
C ASN A 265 -27.68 7.04 17.90
N TYR A 266 -27.52 7.99 16.96
CA TYR A 266 -26.49 9.02 16.96
C TYR A 266 -27.12 10.41 16.87
N GLN A 267 -26.60 11.35 17.66
CA GLN A 267 -26.92 12.77 17.56
C GLN A 267 -25.62 13.53 17.32
N LEU A 268 -25.51 14.13 16.13
CA LEU A 268 -24.39 15.01 15.76
C LEU A 268 -24.80 16.47 16.02
N LYS A 269 -23.89 17.26 16.60
CA LYS A 269 -23.97 18.72 16.59
C LYS A 269 -22.78 19.31 15.86
N VAL A 270 -22.97 20.40 15.11
CA VAL A 270 -21.92 21.17 14.46
C VAL A 270 -22.13 22.67 14.73
N ASN A 271 -21.12 23.34 15.27
CA ASN A 271 -21.16 24.70 15.80
C ASN A 271 -22.39 24.93 16.72
N ASN A 272 -22.64 23.97 17.61
CA ASN A 272 -23.80 23.85 18.51
C ASN A 272 -25.20 23.67 17.86
N ASN A 273 -25.30 23.58 16.53
CA ASN A 273 -26.54 23.24 15.83
C ASN A 273 -26.71 21.73 15.71
N ASP A 274 -27.92 21.22 15.96
CA ASP A 274 -28.27 19.81 15.77
C ASP A 274 -28.31 19.41 14.28
N ILE A 275 -27.57 18.35 13.92
CA ILE A 275 -27.51 17.82 12.56
C ILE A 275 -28.23 16.46 12.50
N THR A 276 -29.32 16.41 11.73
CA THR A 276 -30.15 15.21 11.55
C THR A 276 -29.86 14.43 10.26
N ASP A 277 -29.06 14.98 9.35
CA ASP A 277 -28.89 14.47 7.98
C ASP A 277 -27.71 13.49 7.82
N ILE A 278 -27.67 12.46 8.68
CA ILE A 278 -26.83 11.28 8.46
C ILE A 278 -27.52 10.41 7.39
N GLN A 279 -26.81 10.12 6.30
CA GLN A 279 -27.39 9.46 5.11
C GLN A 279 -27.13 7.97 5.06
N ASN A 280 -25.96 7.53 5.53
CA ASN A 280 -25.58 6.13 5.58
C ASN A 280 -24.66 5.94 6.81
N ILE A 281 -24.75 4.77 7.43
CA ILE A 281 -23.79 4.32 8.44
C ILE A 281 -23.31 2.95 8.00
N THR A 282 -22.00 2.78 7.83
CA THR A 282 -21.39 1.51 7.47
C THR A 282 -20.50 1.03 8.61
N VAL A 283 -20.84 -0.11 9.19
CA VAL A 283 -20.03 -0.79 10.22
C VAL A 283 -18.86 -1.53 9.54
N SER A 284 -17.67 -1.42 10.15
CA SER A 284 -16.46 -2.12 9.69
C SER A 284 -16.58 -3.64 9.83
N GLU A 285 -15.79 -4.39 9.06
CA GLU A 285 -15.86 -5.85 9.02
C GLU A 285 -15.53 -6.52 10.38
N ASP A 286 -14.65 -5.90 11.17
CA ASP A 286 -14.36 -6.29 12.57
C ASP A 286 -15.51 -5.97 13.55
N GLY A 287 -16.49 -5.17 13.14
CA GLY A 287 -17.60 -4.68 13.97
C GLY A 287 -17.17 -3.68 15.06
N LYS A 288 -15.95 -3.14 15.01
CA LYS A 288 -15.41 -2.24 16.06
C LYS A 288 -15.48 -0.76 15.70
N SER A 289 -15.95 -0.41 14.50
CA SER A 289 -16.25 0.97 14.16
C SER A 289 -17.46 1.12 13.24
N ALA A 290 -18.08 2.30 13.28
CA ALA A 290 -19.15 2.72 12.38
C ALA A 290 -18.75 4.04 11.72
N THR A 291 -18.79 4.10 10.38
CA THR A 291 -18.54 5.33 9.63
C THR A 291 -19.86 5.95 9.18
N LEU A 292 -20.15 7.15 9.69
CA LEU A 292 -21.32 7.96 9.39
C LEU A 292 -21.02 8.86 8.20
N LEU A 293 -21.81 8.79 7.13
CA LEU A 293 -21.74 9.67 5.96
C LEU A 293 -22.81 10.77 6.04
N LEU A 294 -22.39 12.03 5.91
CA LEU A 294 -23.24 13.22 6.02
C LEU A 294 -23.76 13.71 4.66
N ASP A 295 -24.90 14.41 4.68
CA ASP A 295 -25.47 15.06 3.51
C ASP A 295 -24.71 16.32 3.08
N GLN A 296 -23.68 16.16 2.26
CA GLN A 296 -22.94 17.25 1.59
C GLN A 296 -23.80 18.32 0.89
N THR A 297 -25.10 18.08 0.63
CA THR A 297 -26.00 19.13 0.11
C THR A 297 -26.51 20.09 1.18
N LYS A 298 -26.39 19.73 2.47
CA LYS A 298 -26.87 20.47 3.65
C LYS A 298 -25.77 20.75 4.68
N VAL A 299 -24.86 19.79 4.89
CA VAL A 299 -23.81 19.80 5.91
C VAL A 299 -22.53 19.18 5.34
N ALA A 300 -21.46 19.96 5.36
CA ALA A 300 -20.09 19.51 5.19
C ALA A 300 -19.22 20.35 6.14
N PHE A 301 -18.23 19.74 6.79
CA PHE A 301 -17.39 20.44 7.75
C PHE A 301 -16.44 21.45 7.07
N GLN A 302 -16.37 22.64 7.64
CA GLN A 302 -15.37 23.65 7.33
C GLN A 302 -14.18 23.56 8.29
N ASN A 303 -12.99 23.97 7.84
CA ASN A 303 -11.80 24.03 8.71
C ASN A 303 -12.07 24.96 9.91
N GLY A 304 -12.10 24.41 11.11
CA GLY A 304 -12.43 25.11 12.35
C GLY A 304 -13.85 24.86 12.90
N ASP A 305 -14.67 24.04 12.23
CA ASP A 305 -15.98 23.65 12.75
C ASP A 305 -15.88 22.79 14.01
N LYS A 306 -16.62 23.18 15.05
CA LYS A 306 -16.72 22.48 16.34
C LYS A 306 -17.83 21.43 16.27
N TYR A 307 -17.62 20.19 16.70
CA TYR A 307 -18.62 19.13 16.59
C TYR A 307 -18.69 18.16 17.77
N VAL A 308 -19.89 17.68 18.09
CA VAL A 308 -20.15 16.73 19.19
C VAL A 308 -20.92 15.54 18.64
N ILE A 309 -20.51 14.31 18.97
CA ILE A 309 -21.35 13.12 18.79
C ILE A 309 -21.83 12.63 20.15
N GLN A 310 -23.12 12.32 20.22
CA GLN A 310 -23.74 11.59 21.32
C GLN A 310 -24.30 10.28 20.78
N THR A 311 -24.18 9.19 21.56
CA THR A 311 -24.85 7.92 21.28
C THR A 311 -25.85 7.60 22.37
N ASN A 312 -26.98 7.01 21.97
CA ASN A 312 -27.94 6.48 22.94
C ASN A 312 -27.50 5.11 23.48
N ASN A 313 -28.32 4.54 24.36
CA ASN A 313 -28.13 3.20 24.94
C ASN A 313 -28.83 2.09 24.13
N ASP A 314 -29.24 2.35 22.88
CA ASP A 314 -29.89 1.35 22.01
C ASP A 314 -28.92 0.76 20.98
N ILE A 315 -27.68 1.29 20.90
CA ILE A 315 -26.53 0.55 20.36
C ILE A 315 -26.22 -0.63 21.28
N LYS A 316 -26.00 -1.80 20.68
CA LYS A 316 -25.76 -3.05 21.40
C LYS A 316 -24.45 -3.71 20.98
N THR A 317 -23.91 -4.52 21.87
CA THR A 317 -22.87 -5.52 21.56
C THR A 317 -23.47 -6.66 20.73
N LYS A 318 -22.63 -7.48 20.08
CA LYS A 318 -23.11 -8.72 19.39
C LYS A 318 -23.83 -9.71 20.33
N ASP A 319 -23.57 -9.68 21.64
CA ASP A 319 -24.31 -10.45 22.65
C ASP A 319 -25.51 -9.69 23.28
N GLY A 320 -25.94 -8.59 22.65
CA GLY A 320 -27.20 -7.90 22.93
C GLY A 320 -27.21 -6.95 24.14
N LYS A 321 -26.08 -6.76 24.82
CA LYS A 321 -25.93 -5.81 25.94
C LYS A 321 -25.94 -4.38 25.41
N GLN A 322 -26.58 -3.47 26.14
CA GLN A 322 -26.59 -2.04 25.80
C GLN A 322 -25.22 -1.41 26.09
N PHE A 323 -24.74 -0.55 25.19
CA PHE A 323 -23.62 0.34 25.49
C PHE A 323 -24.05 1.44 26.49
N ALA A 324 -23.10 1.90 27.30
CA ALA A 324 -23.28 3.13 28.07
C ALA A 324 -23.52 4.31 27.11
N LYS A 325 -24.37 5.27 27.51
CA LYS A 325 -24.56 6.51 26.74
C LYS A 325 -23.24 7.27 26.66
N PHE A 326 -22.83 7.62 25.45
CA PHE A 326 -21.64 8.40 25.20
C PHE A 326 -22.01 9.81 24.77
N VAL A 327 -21.23 10.78 25.22
CA VAL A 327 -21.23 12.16 24.75
C VAL A 327 -19.75 12.51 24.62
N SER A 328 -19.31 12.80 23.40
CA SER A 328 -17.98 13.35 23.19
C SER A 328 -17.89 14.74 23.82
N ASN A 329 -16.68 15.21 24.12
CA ASN A 329 -16.48 16.66 24.25
C ASN A 329 -16.66 17.33 22.85
N GLU A 330 -16.49 18.64 22.78
CA GLU A 330 -16.58 19.43 21.53
C GLU A 330 -15.27 19.25 20.72
N MET A 331 -15.31 18.75 19.48
CA MET A 331 -14.17 18.38 18.58
C MET A 331 -13.97 19.39 17.43
N THR A 332 -12.74 19.79 17.06
CA THR A 332 -12.51 20.68 15.89
C THR A 332 -12.24 19.84 14.64
N PHE A 333 -13.02 20.02 13.58
CA PHE A 333 -12.67 19.52 12.25
C PHE A 333 -11.58 20.38 11.59
N ALA A 334 -10.60 19.74 10.96
CA ALA A 334 -9.67 20.42 10.07
C ALA A 334 -9.16 19.49 8.97
N GLU A 335 -9.16 19.96 7.72
CA GLU A 335 -8.63 19.24 6.56
C GLU A 335 -7.18 19.65 6.25
N THR A 336 -6.38 18.70 5.78
CA THR A 336 -4.96 18.88 5.47
C THR A 336 -4.43 18.05 4.31
N ALA A 337 -5.07 16.93 3.95
CA ALA A 337 -4.56 16.01 2.95
C ALA A 337 -5.24 16.23 1.58
N ALA A 338 -4.55 15.86 0.50
CA ALA A 338 -5.14 15.76 -0.83
C ALA A 338 -5.46 14.29 -1.14
N PRO A 339 -6.35 14.00 -2.10
CA PRO A 339 -6.66 12.63 -2.49
C PRO A 339 -5.42 11.82 -2.86
N ALA A 340 -5.34 10.59 -2.37
CA ALA A 340 -4.31 9.61 -2.73
C ALA A 340 -4.95 8.42 -3.46
N LEU A 341 -4.28 7.92 -4.50
CA LEU A 341 -4.70 6.71 -5.21
C LEU A 341 -4.16 5.48 -4.48
N VAL A 342 -5.06 4.72 -3.86
CA VAL A 342 -4.76 3.54 -3.01
C VAL A 342 -4.54 2.29 -3.84
N SER A 343 -5.32 2.08 -4.90
CA SER A 343 -5.12 0.94 -5.81
C SER A 343 -5.72 1.17 -7.20
N VAL A 344 -5.22 0.39 -8.16
CA VAL A 344 -5.67 0.35 -9.56
C VAL A 344 -5.90 -1.10 -9.95
N ALA A 345 -7.00 -1.39 -10.64
CA ALA A 345 -7.28 -2.72 -11.18
C ALA A 345 -7.98 -2.62 -12.55
N LYS A 346 -7.71 -3.56 -13.45
CA LYS A 346 -8.37 -3.65 -14.76
C LYS A 346 -9.59 -4.56 -14.65
N LYS A 347 -10.81 -4.06 -14.92
CA LYS A 347 -12.08 -4.82 -14.78
C LYS A 347 -13.05 -4.55 -15.93
N GLY A 348 -13.47 -5.59 -16.66
CA GLY A 348 -14.31 -5.42 -17.85
C GLY A 348 -13.67 -4.42 -18.82
N SER A 349 -14.46 -3.55 -19.46
CA SER A 349 -13.93 -2.45 -20.29
C SER A 349 -13.55 -1.19 -19.50
N ASN A 350 -13.23 -1.31 -18.19
CA ASN A 350 -12.88 -0.19 -17.32
C ASN A 350 -11.54 -0.42 -16.58
N LEU A 351 -10.95 0.68 -16.10
CA LEU A 351 -10.07 0.68 -14.92
C LEU A 351 -10.92 0.97 -13.68
N GLU A 352 -10.79 0.17 -12.62
CA GLU A 352 -11.26 0.49 -11.27
C GLU A 352 -10.13 1.18 -10.49
N LEU A 353 -10.41 2.37 -9.97
CA LEU A 353 -9.51 3.21 -9.20
C LEU A 353 -10.06 3.37 -7.78
N THR A 354 -9.26 3.05 -6.76
CA THR A 354 -9.65 3.23 -5.35
C THR A 354 -8.84 4.38 -4.75
N PHE A 355 -9.50 5.36 -4.14
CA PHE A 355 -8.86 6.49 -3.47
C PHE A 355 -8.89 6.34 -1.93
N ASP A 356 -8.24 7.24 -1.20
CA ASP A 356 -8.30 7.34 0.27
C ASP A 356 -9.52 8.13 0.79
N ARG A 357 -10.19 8.87 -0.11
CA ARG A 357 -11.33 9.76 0.17
C ARG A 357 -12.23 9.94 -1.06
N PRO A 358 -13.46 10.50 -0.93
CA PRO A 358 -14.32 10.77 -2.07
C PRO A 358 -13.80 11.95 -2.94
N VAL A 359 -13.63 11.69 -4.23
CA VAL A 359 -13.17 12.65 -5.25
C VAL A 359 -14.29 13.05 -6.22
N ASN A 360 -14.16 14.24 -6.82
CA ASN A 360 -15.12 14.76 -7.79
C ASN A 360 -15.09 13.95 -9.09
N SER A 361 -16.25 13.82 -9.73
CA SER A 361 -16.51 12.80 -10.76
C SER A 361 -17.09 13.34 -12.07
N TYR A 362 -17.54 14.59 -12.13
CA TYR A 362 -18.34 15.08 -13.26
C TYR A 362 -18.21 16.59 -13.54
N LYS A 363 -18.62 17.00 -14.76
CA LYS A 363 -18.50 18.35 -15.29
C LYS A 363 -19.79 19.16 -15.24
N ALA A 364 -19.91 20.04 -14.25
CA ALA A 364 -20.87 21.14 -14.25
C ALA A 364 -20.39 22.41 -13.50
N GLY A 365 -19.18 22.92 -13.82
CA GLY A 365 -18.75 24.27 -13.39
C GLY A 365 -17.41 24.38 -12.65
N ASN A 366 -16.33 23.90 -13.26
CA ASN A 366 -14.92 24.02 -12.80
C ASN A 366 -14.54 23.32 -11.48
N LYS A 367 -14.10 22.06 -11.59
CA LYS A 367 -12.69 21.67 -11.36
C LYS A 367 -12.48 20.24 -11.85
N ASP A 368 -11.61 20.08 -12.84
CA ASP A 368 -11.48 18.87 -13.63
C ASP A 368 -10.43 17.92 -13.06
N VAL A 369 -10.71 16.60 -13.14
CA VAL A 369 -9.64 15.62 -13.42
C VAL A 369 -9.17 15.91 -14.84
N THR A 370 -8.02 16.55 -14.98
CA THR A 370 -7.59 17.13 -16.28
C THR A 370 -7.10 16.08 -17.27
N LEU A 371 -6.59 14.95 -16.78
CA LEU A 371 -6.04 13.88 -17.60
C LEU A 371 -5.98 12.54 -16.84
N VAL A 372 -6.21 11.44 -17.56
CA VAL A 372 -5.82 10.08 -17.14
C VAL A 372 -4.82 9.55 -18.16
N LYS A 373 -3.67 9.04 -17.73
CA LYS A 373 -2.69 8.34 -18.58
C LYS A 373 -2.59 6.86 -18.17
N VAL A 374 -2.38 5.97 -19.15
CA VAL A 374 -1.89 4.59 -18.95
C VAL A 374 -0.58 4.44 -19.71
N ASP A 375 0.49 4.05 -19.05
CA ASP A 375 1.86 3.94 -19.60
C ASP A 375 2.34 5.19 -20.35
N GLY A 376 1.91 6.37 -19.87
CA GLY A 376 2.18 7.68 -20.48
C GLY A 376 1.19 8.11 -21.57
N VAL A 377 0.40 7.18 -22.12
CA VAL A 377 -0.62 7.46 -23.15
C VAL A 377 -1.91 7.97 -22.50
N ALA A 378 -2.41 9.11 -22.97
CA ALA A 378 -3.67 9.69 -22.47
C ALA A 378 -4.89 8.84 -22.88
N LEU A 379 -5.83 8.63 -21.96
CA LEU A 379 -7.15 8.04 -22.23
C LEU A 379 -8.13 9.09 -22.76
N ALA A 380 -9.04 8.66 -23.63
CA ALA A 380 -10.13 9.47 -24.17
C ALA A 380 -11.20 9.80 -23.12
N ALA A 381 -11.35 8.98 -22.07
CA ALA A 381 -12.24 9.23 -20.95
C ALA A 381 -11.46 9.80 -19.74
N THR A 382 -11.90 10.95 -19.23
CA THR A 382 -11.38 11.58 -18.01
C THR A 382 -12.34 11.49 -16.82
N ASP A 383 -13.60 11.10 -17.05
CA ASP A 383 -14.65 11.03 -16.03
C ASP A 383 -14.45 9.85 -15.06
N LEU A 384 -14.25 10.15 -13.78
CA LEU A 384 -14.22 9.15 -12.69
C LEU A 384 -15.64 8.75 -12.29
N LYS A 385 -16.20 7.66 -12.80
CA LYS A 385 -17.59 7.24 -12.47
C LYS A 385 -17.66 6.42 -11.17
N PRO A 386 -18.38 6.85 -10.11
CA PRO A 386 -18.50 6.10 -8.87
C PRO A 386 -19.01 4.67 -9.08
N VAL A 387 -18.42 3.68 -8.41
CA VAL A 387 -18.89 2.28 -8.44
C VAL A 387 -20.17 2.13 -7.60
N ASP A 388 -20.13 2.60 -6.36
CA ASP A 388 -21.27 2.60 -5.43
C ASP A 388 -21.98 3.98 -5.47
N ALA A 389 -22.74 4.28 -6.52
CA ALA A 389 -23.37 5.60 -6.69
C ALA A 389 -24.51 5.88 -5.68
N LYS A 390 -24.59 7.12 -5.18
CA LYS A 390 -25.52 7.56 -4.12
C LYS A 390 -27.00 7.66 -4.55
N LYS A 391 -27.22 7.93 -5.84
CA LYS A 391 -28.51 7.91 -6.57
C LYS A 391 -28.19 7.67 -8.04
N GLU A 392 -29.19 7.29 -8.83
CA GLU A 392 -29.07 7.32 -10.29
C GLU A 392 -28.66 8.73 -10.77
N ASN A 393 -27.60 8.82 -11.56
CA ASN A 393 -27.03 10.04 -12.14
C ASN A 393 -26.52 11.10 -11.12
N VAL A 394 -25.82 10.68 -10.05
CA VAL A 394 -25.26 11.62 -9.04
C VAL A 394 -23.77 11.39 -8.76
N GLU A 395 -23.04 12.51 -8.60
CA GLU A 395 -21.57 12.65 -8.58
C GLU A 395 -20.85 12.03 -7.35
N TYR A 396 -21.61 11.54 -6.38
CA TYR A 396 -21.12 11.18 -5.04
C TYR A 396 -21.34 9.69 -4.76
N LEU A 397 -20.47 9.12 -3.93
CA LEU A 397 -20.59 7.75 -3.45
C LEU A 397 -21.71 7.61 -2.41
N GLY A 398 -22.41 6.48 -2.46
CA GLY A 398 -23.53 6.12 -1.58
C GLY A 398 -23.11 5.35 -0.34
N LYS A 399 -21.90 4.80 -0.29
CA LYS A 399 -21.39 3.96 0.79
C LYS A 399 -20.14 4.55 1.43
N ALA A 400 -20.18 4.73 2.75
CA ALA A 400 -19.07 5.27 3.52
C ALA A 400 -17.82 4.37 3.39
N GLY A 401 -16.63 4.96 3.26
CA GLY A 401 -15.38 4.20 3.12
C GLY A 401 -15.18 3.44 1.79
N SER A 402 -16.09 3.54 0.81
CA SER A 402 -16.03 2.79 -0.46
C SER A 402 -15.59 3.67 -1.63
N TYR A 403 -14.38 4.22 -1.60
CA TYR A 403 -13.93 5.27 -2.54
C TYR A 403 -13.49 4.75 -3.91
N LYS A 404 -14.37 3.96 -4.55
CA LYS A 404 -14.12 3.28 -5.83
C LYS A 404 -14.78 3.99 -7.00
N TYR A 405 -14.00 4.22 -8.03
CA TYR A 405 -14.39 4.89 -9.26
C TYR A 405 -13.96 4.06 -10.48
N THR A 406 -14.57 4.32 -11.62
CA THR A 406 -14.25 3.66 -12.89
C THR A 406 -13.97 4.67 -13.99
N VAL A 407 -12.89 4.44 -14.73
CA VAL A 407 -12.60 5.12 -16.01
C VAL A 407 -12.90 4.12 -17.12
N ALA A 408 -13.73 4.52 -18.07
CA ALA A 408 -14.07 3.69 -19.23
C ALA A 408 -12.91 3.67 -20.23
N LEU A 409 -12.61 2.50 -20.78
CA LEU A 409 -11.64 2.31 -21.85
C LEU A 409 -12.36 2.11 -23.18
N ASN A 410 -11.91 2.77 -24.24
CA ASN A 410 -12.31 2.43 -25.61
C ASN A 410 -11.70 1.08 -26.05
N ALA A 411 -12.08 0.56 -27.21
CA ALA A 411 -11.68 -0.79 -27.65
C ALA A 411 -10.16 -0.99 -27.80
N ASP A 412 -9.40 0.06 -28.15
CA ASP A 412 -7.96 0.01 -28.39
C ASP A 412 -7.15 0.38 -27.13
N GLU A 413 -7.70 1.25 -26.28
CA GLU A 413 -7.24 1.43 -24.90
C GLU A 413 -7.39 0.13 -24.11
N GLU A 414 -8.53 -0.56 -24.21
CA GLU A 414 -8.79 -1.81 -23.50
C GLU A 414 -7.92 -2.96 -24.01
N LYS A 415 -7.53 -2.94 -25.30
CA LYS A 415 -6.56 -3.85 -25.91
C LYS A 415 -5.15 -3.59 -25.37
N SER A 416 -4.74 -2.32 -25.30
CA SER A 416 -3.44 -1.90 -24.76
C SER A 416 -3.30 -2.25 -23.28
N ALA A 417 -4.33 -1.93 -22.50
CA ALA A 417 -4.48 -2.22 -21.07
C ALA A 417 -4.60 -3.73 -20.72
N LYS A 418 -4.61 -4.62 -21.73
CA LYS A 418 -4.59 -6.10 -21.61
C LYS A 418 -3.25 -6.72 -22.03
N THR A 419 -2.26 -5.95 -22.49
CA THR A 419 -0.95 -6.51 -22.85
C THR A 419 -0.23 -7.04 -21.61
N LYS A 420 0.65 -8.04 -21.73
CA LYS A 420 1.39 -8.56 -20.56
C LYS A 420 2.42 -7.54 -20.10
N GLY A 421 2.34 -7.15 -18.83
CA GLY A 421 3.25 -6.19 -18.22
C GLY A 421 2.75 -5.69 -16.87
N SER A 422 3.55 -4.84 -16.23
CA SER A 422 3.03 -3.91 -15.23
C SER A 422 2.75 -2.59 -15.93
N HIS A 423 1.56 -2.04 -15.68
CA HIS A 423 1.05 -0.83 -16.29
C HIS A 423 0.96 0.26 -15.23
N GLU A 424 1.48 1.44 -15.54
CA GLU A 424 1.31 2.62 -14.71
C GLU A 424 0.05 3.39 -15.14
N VAL A 425 -0.76 3.78 -14.16
CA VAL A 425 -1.89 4.69 -14.35
C VAL A 425 -1.62 5.97 -13.57
N VAL A 426 -1.72 7.11 -14.25
CA VAL A 426 -1.51 8.45 -13.68
C VAL A 426 -2.78 9.27 -13.87
N VAL A 427 -3.22 9.95 -12.81
CA VAL A 427 -4.42 10.79 -12.82
C VAL A 427 -4.03 12.20 -12.37
N PHE A 428 -4.44 13.22 -13.12
CA PHE A 428 -4.03 14.61 -12.90
C PHE A 428 -5.16 15.45 -12.30
N ASP A 429 -4.77 16.40 -11.45
CA ASP A 429 -5.64 17.40 -10.80
C ASP A 429 -6.88 16.83 -10.07
N VAL A 430 -6.73 15.68 -9.41
CA VAL A 430 -7.82 15.00 -8.69
C VAL A 430 -8.27 15.83 -7.48
N ALA A 431 -9.48 16.39 -7.55
CA ALA A 431 -10.08 17.19 -6.49
C ALA A 431 -10.97 16.37 -5.54
N GLU A 432 -10.82 16.57 -4.23
CA GLU A 432 -11.74 16.08 -3.20
C GLU A 432 -13.14 16.71 -3.30
N THR A 433 -14.20 15.98 -2.91
CA THR A 433 -15.61 16.47 -2.96
C THR A 433 -15.97 17.60 -1.99
N ALA A 434 -15.05 18.01 -1.11
CA ALA A 434 -15.30 18.99 -0.05
C ALA A 434 -15.46 20.43 -0.59
N LYS A 435 -16.70 20.87 -0.84
CA LYS A 435 -17.09 22.17 -1.46
C LYS A 435 -16.16 23.36 -1.17
N ASP A 436 -15.94 23.68 0.11
CA ASP A 436 -15.26 24.94 0.50
C ASP A 436 -13.74 24.79 0.66
N TYR A 437 -13.20 23.55 0.70
CA TYR A 437 -11.80 23.28 1.02
C TYR A 437 -11.11 22.26 0.10
N ALA A 438 -11.79 21.81 -0.96
CA ALA A 438 -11.38 20.77 -1.90
C ALA A 438 -9.88 20.79 -2.21
N LYS A 439 -9.16 19.82 -1.66
CA LYS A 439 -7.75 19.62 -1.98
C LYS A 439 -7.62 18.92 -3.32
N VAL A 440 -6.75 19.47 -4.15
CA VAL A 440 -6.42 18.96 -5.48
C VAL A 440 -5.07 18.27 -5.38
N ALA A 441 -5.03 16.97 -5.64
CA ALA A 441 -3.79 16.25 -5.86
C ALA A 441 -3.40 16.45 -7.33
N SER A 442 -2.35 17.25 -7.58
CA SER A 442 -1.99 17.67 -8.94
C SER A 442 -1.55 16.50 -9.84
N VAL A 443 -0.98 15.45 -9.23
CA VAL A 443 -0.72 14.14 -9.83
C VAL A 443 -0.93 13.06 -8.75
N VAL A 444 -1.61 11.98 -9.09
CA VAL A 444 -1.57 10.71 -8.35
C VAL A 444 -1.26 9.56 -9.32
N SER A 445 -0.58 8.52 -8.84
CA SER A 445 -0.15 7.40 -9.69
C SER A 445 -0.23 6.07 -8.94
N GLY A 446 -0.55 4.99 -9.67
CA GLY A 446 -0.56 3.62 -9.17
C GLY A 446 -0.35 2.63 -10.30
N THR A 447 -0.10 1.37 -9.97
CA THR A 447 0.19 0.32 -10.97
C THR A 447 -0.78 -0.85 -10.87
N TYR A 448 -1.13 -1.45 -12.00
CA TYR A 448 -1.73 -2.78 -12.07
C TYR A 448 -0.86 -3.68 -12.95
N THR A 449 -1.03 -5.00 -12.88
CA THR A 449 -0.20 -5.95 -13.64
C THR A 449 -1.08 -6.99 -14.33
N ILE A 450 -0.78 -7.25 -15.60
CA ILE A 450 -1.41 -8.29 -16.43
C ILE A 450 -0.37 -9.35 -16.75
N THR A 451 -0.71 -10.63 -16.56
CA THR A 451 0.23 -11.75 -16.71
C THR A 451 -0.31 -12.84 -17.63
N ASP A 452 0.34 -13.08 -18.78
CA ASP A 452 0.10 -14.32 -19.53
C ASP A 452 0.59 -15.51 -18.70
N ALA A 453 -0.35 -16.21 -18.08
CA ALA A 453 -0.41 -17.65 -17.83
C ALA A 453 -1.45 -17.88 -16.73
N VAL A 454 -2.47 -18.71 -17.00
CA VAL A 454 -3.15 -19.43 -15.91
C VAL A 454 -2.17 -20.50 -15.44
N THR A 455 -1.27 -20.15 -14.52
CA THR A 455 -0.31 -21.11 -13.95
C THR A 455 -1.11 -22.20 -13.23
N THR A 456 -0.91 -23.47 -13.58
CA THR A 456 -1.61 -24.59 -12.94
C THR A 456 -1.53 -24.43 -11.42
N PRO A 457 -2.66 -24.33 -10.70
CA PRO A 457 -2.64 -23.96 -9.29
C PRO A 457 -1.79 -24.93 -8.48
N GLU A 458 -0.86 -24.40 -7.70
CA GLU A 458 -0.02 -25.23 -6.84
C GLU A 458 0.25 -24.56 -5.51
N VAL A 459 0.31 -25.35 -4.44
CA VAL A 459 0.73 -24.88 -3.13
C VAL A 459 2.24 -24.71 -3.16
N THR A 460 2.68 -23.46 -3.23
CA THR A 460 4.09 -23.03 -3.29
C THR A 460 4.79 -23.03 -1.94
N GLY A 461 4.03 -23.07 -0.84
CA GLY A 461 4.54 -23.12 0.52
C GLY A 461 3.44 -23.16 1.57
N VAL A 462 3.82 -23.35 2.83
CA VAL A 462 2.93 -23.24 3.99
C VAL A 462 3.56 -22.34 5.04
N GLU A 463 2.76 -21.53 5.72
CA GLU A 463 3.18 -20.74 6.88
C GLU A 463 2.18 -20.88 8.02
N ALA A 464 2.67 -21.19 9.22
CA ALA A 464 1.88 -21.13 10.46
C ALA A 464 1.57 -19.66 10.78
N VAL A 465 0.30 -19.26 10.62
CA VAL A 465 -0.13 -17.87 10.83
C VAL A 465 -0.38 -17.60 12.30
N ASN A 466 -0.97 -18.57 13.01
CA ASN A 466 -1.21 -18.52 14.44
C ASN A 466 -1.27 -19.95 15.02
N ALA A 467 -1.91 -20.11 16.18
CA ALA A 467 -1.99 -21.37 16.90
C ALA A 467 -2.82 -22.47 16.21
N ASN A 468 -3.74 -22.17 15.30
CA ASN A 468 -4.60 -23.17 14.68
C ASN A 468 -4.83 -22.96 13.17
N ARG A 469 -4.44 -21.80 12.66
CA ARG A 469 -4.46 -21.45 11.24
C ARG A 469 -3.08 -21.46 10.64
N PHE A 470 -3.03 -21.98 9.43
CA PHE A 470 -1.91 -21.83 8.53
C PHE A 470 -2.42 -21.43 7.14
N PHE A 471 -1.54 -20.78 6.38
CA PHE A 471 -1.83 -20.36 5.03
C PHE A 471 -1.01 -21.17 4.04
N LEU A 472 -1.69 -21.80 3.09
CA LEU A 472 -1.11 -22.51 1.98
C LEU A 472 -0.99 -21.52 0.81
N TYR A 473 0.17 -20.90 0.65
CA TYR A 473 0.44 -19.94 -0.42
C TYR A 473 0.30 -20.61 -1.79
N THR A 474 -0.55 -20.08 -2.66
CA THR A 474 -0.67 -20.55 -4.04
C THR A 474 0.03 -19.61 -5.03
N ASN A 475 0.40 -20.14 -6.21
CA ASN A 475 1.00 -19.37 -7.29
C ASN A 475 0.03 -18.35 -7.95
N THR A 476 -1.28 -18.62 -7.88
CA THR A 476 -2.37 -17.73 -8.33
C THR A 476 -3.53 -17.73 -7.31
N ALA A 477 -4.53 -16.86 -7.46
CA ALA A 477 -5.79 -16.95 -6.70
C ALA A 477 -6.52 -18.25 -7.04
N VAL A 478 -7.17 -18.87 -6.05
CA VAL A 478 -7.81 -20.19 -6.21
C VAL A 478 -9.23 -20.21 -5.63
N GLU A 479 -9.97 -21.26 -5.96
CA GLU A 479 -11.31 -21.60 -5.50
C GLU A 479 -11.30 -22.98 -4.83
N LEU A 480 -12.18 -23.15 -3.85
CA LEU A 480 -12.53 -24.45 -3.27
C LEU A 480 -14.01 -24.72 -3.55
N ASN A 481 -14.31 -25.90 -4.09
CA ASN A 481 -15.64 -26.33 -4.49
C ASN A 481 -15.97 -27.73 -3.93
N GLN A 482 -17.19 -28.23 -4.13
CA GLN A 482 -17.65 -29.52 -3.60
C GLN A 482 -16.80 -30.75 -3.98
N ASN A 483 -15.92 -30.65 -4.99
CA ASN A 483 -15.01 -31.72 -5.41
C ASN A 483 -13.59 -31.55 -4.85
N SER A 484 -13.27 -30.36 -4.33
CA SER A 484 -12.00 -30.06 -3.64
C SER A 484 -11.91 -30.87 -2.35
N LYS A 485 -10.71 -31.33 -1.98
CA LYS A 485 -10.47 -32.05 -0.73
C LYS A 485 -9.33 -31.40 0.05
N VAL A 486 -9.58 -31.09 1.32
CA VAL A 486 -8.57 -30.78 2.33
C VAL A 486 -8.59 -31.88 3.38
N THR A 487 -7.41 -32.43 3.71
CA THR A 487 -7.20 -33.42 4.78
C THR A 487 -6.10 -32.87 5.69
N VAL A 488 -6.28 -32.88 7.01
CA VAL A 488 -5.26 -32.46 7.98
C VAL A 488 -5.05 -33.55 9.03
N ASN A 489 -3.78 -33.95 9.21
CA ASN A 489 -3.39 -35.06 10.07
C ASN A 489 -2.42 -34.63 11.16
N LYS A 490 -2.64 -35.10 12.40
CA LYS A 490 -1.69 -35.03 13.52
C LYS A 490 -1.17 -36.44 13.79
N GLY A 491 -0.04 -36.79 13.16
CA GLY A 491 0.46 -38.17 13.15
C GLY A 491 -0.47 -39.08 12.35
N ASN A 492 -1.00 -40.13 12.99
CA ASN A 492 -1.91 -41.10 12.35
C ASN A 492 -3.41 -40.75 12.48
N HIS A 493 -3.75 -39.60 13.07
CA HIS A 493 -5.13 -39.13 13.25
C HIS A 493 -5.44 -38.05 12.21
N GLU A 494 -6.50 -38.26 11.42
CA GLU A 494 -7.09 -37.27 10.52
C GLU A 494 -8.18 -36.52 11.30
N PHE A 495 -8.08 -35.19 11.38
CA PHE A 495 -9.16 -34.36 11.93
C PHE A 495 -10.34 -34.36 10.97
N ALA A 496 -11.58 -34.38 11.49
CA ALA A 496 -12.77 -34.38 10.65
C ALA A 496 -12.88 -33.06 9.87
N MET A 497 -13.30 -33.11 8.60
CA MET A 497 -13.56 -31.90 7.81
C MET A 497 -15.01 -31.44 8.02
N ASP A 498 -15.27 -30.13 8.18
CA ASP A 498 -16.65 -29.62 8.10
C ASP A 498 -17.14 -29.86 6.66
N THR A 499 -18.15 -30.71 6.53
CA THR A 499 -18.68 -31.14 5.22
C THR A 499 -19.72 -30.16 4.67
N ALA A 500 -20.05 -29.09 5.40
CA ALA A 500 -21.09 -28.15 5.02
C ALA A 500 -20.65 -27.09 3.99
N LYS A 501 -19.41 -26.58 4.08
CA LYS A 501 -18.78 -25.62 3.12
C LYS A 501 -17.29 -25.39 3.40
N TYR A 502 -16.64 -24.81 2.40
CA TYR A 502 -15.34 -24.13 2.48
C TYR A 502 -15.53 -22.60 2.66
N ASP A 503 -16.17 -22.16 3.75
CA ASP A 503 -16.64 -20.76 3.91
C ASP A 503 -16.06 -19.97 5.09
N GLY A 504 -15.09 -20.52 5.82
CA GLY A 504 -14.46 -19.83 6.95
C GLY A 504 -15.18 -20.03 8.29
N THR A 505 -16.22 -20.89 8.34
CA THR A 505 -16.99 -21.20 9.54
C THR A 505 -16.84 -22.67 9.94
N VAL A 506 -16.89 -22.93 11.26
CA VAL A 506 -16.90 -24.29 11.84
C VAL A 506 -18.15 -24.39 12.70
N ASN A 507 -19.01 -25.36 12.40
CA ASN A 507 -20.43 -25.29 12.79
C ASN A 507 -20.91 -26.36 13.79
N THR A 508 -20.04 -27.25 14.27
CA THR A 508 -20.39 -28.30 15.24
C THR A 508 -19.44 -28.32 16.45
N PRO A 509 -19.72 -29.10 17.51
CA PRO A 509 -18.84 -29.20 18.68
C PRO A 509 -17.59 -30.08 18.48
N GLU A 510 -17.53 -30.87 17.41
CA GLU A 510 -16.47 -31.86 17.16
C GLU A 510 -15.17 -31.21 16.65
N THR A 511 -14.05 -31.93 16.70
CA THR A 511 -12.74 -31.46 16.20
C THR A 511 -12.75 -31.34 14.67
N LEU A 512 -13.13 -30.16 14.17
CA LEU A 512 -13.33 -29.89 12.75
C LEU A 512 -12.20 -29.09 12.10
N VAL A 513 -11.95 -29.39 10.83
CA VAL A 513 -11.16 -28.61 9.88
C VAL A 513 -12.11 -27.82 8.98
N ASP A 514 -11.80 -26.54 8.78
CA ASP A 514 -12.35 -25.71 7.71
C ASP A 514 -11.21 -25.19 6.83
N ALA A 515 -11.52 -24.87 5.57
CA ALA A 515 -10.60 -24.16 4.70
C ALA A 515 -11.37 -23.18 3.80
N TYR A 516 -10.78 -22.05 3.48
CA TYR A 516 -11.37 -21.09 2.54
C TYR A 516 -10.29 -20.35 1.77
N VAL A 517 -10.68 -19.79 0.63
CA VAL A 517 -9.75 -19.10 -0.28
C VAL A 517 -9.64 -17.62 0.07
N GLY A 518 -8.44 -17.06 -0.05
CA GLY A 518 -8.23 -15.65 0.30
C GLY A 518 -6.80 -15.19 0.06
N THR A 519 -6.39 -14.16 0.81
CA THR A 519 -5.02 -13.65 0.79
C THR A 519 -4.42 -13.54 2.18
N TYR A 520 -3.09 -13.58 2.25
CA TYR A 520 -2.28 -13.33 3.43
C TYR A 520 -0.95 -12.70 3.00
N LYS A 521 -0.51 -11.63 3.68
CA LYS A 521 0.63 -10.79 3.27
C LYS A 521 0.58 -10.38 1.78
N SER A 522 -0.61 -10.03 1.31
CA SER A 522 -0.90 -9.68 -0.10
C SER A 522 -0.59 -10.78 -1.14
N LYS A 523 -0.48 -12.05 -0.72
CA LYS A 523 -0.34 -13.21 -1.61
C LYS A 523 -1.60 -14.09 -1.56
N PRO A 524 -2.02 -14.71 -2.69
CA PRO A 524 -3.14 -15.63 -2.71
C PRO A 524 -2.81 -16.98 -2.05
N GLY A 525 -3.86 -17.71 -1.68
CA GLY A 525 -3.73 -19.02 -1.05
C GLY A 525 -5.00 -19.53 -0.40
N ILE A 526 -4.86 -20.67 0.25
CA ILE A 526 -5.90 -21.32 1.03
C ILE A 526 -5.58 -21.10 2.51
N TRP A 527 -6.50 -20.45 3.22
CA TRP A 527 -6.56 -20.52 4.68
C TRP A 527 -7.04 -21.91 5.07
N VAL A 528 -6.34 -22.57 5.97
CA VAL A 528 -6.83 -23.79 6.63
C VAL A 528 -6.86 -23.54 8.13
N THR A 529 -7.97 -23.90 8.75
CA THR A 529 -8.21 -23.79 10.19
C THR A 529 -8.46 -25.18 10.75
N VAL A 530 -7.74 -25.57 11.79
CA VAL A 530 -8.08 -26.75 12.61
C VAL A 530 -8.70 -26.27 13.91
N THR A 531 -9.77 -26.90 14.38
CA THR A 531 -10.37 -26.61 15.69
C THR A 531 -10.09 -27.71 16.69
N ASP A 532 -10.22 -27.37 17.97
CA ASP A 532 -10.07 -28.28 19.09
C ASP A 532 -11.48 -28.45 19.71
N ASP A 533 -11.76 -29.62 20.32
CA ASP A 533 -13.07 -29.89 20.91
C ASP A 533 -13.44 -28.81 21.95
N LYS A 534 -14.66 -28.29 21.81
CA LYS A 534 -15.23 -27.25 22.68
C LYS A 534 -15.26 -27.66 24.15
N ASP A 535 -15.51 -28.94 24.41
CA ASP A 535 -15.69 -29.49 25.75
C ASP A 535 -14.40 -30.16 26.31
N GLY A 536 -13.34 -30.26 25.49
CA GLY A 536 -12.00 -30.70 25.89
C GLY A 536 -11.83 -32.19 26.20
N ASN A 537 -12.68 -33.05 25.64
CA ASN A 537 -12.74 -34.50 25.88
C ASN A 537 -12.24 -35.37 24.72
N ASP A 538 -11.74 -34.78 23.62
CA ASP A 538 -11.15 -35.54 22.51
C ASP A 538 -9.92 -36.39 22.93
N ASP A 539 -9.75 -37.55 22.28
CA ASP A 539 -8.64 -38.47 22.47
C ASP A 539 -7.33 -37.98 21.81
N ASN A 540 -7.38 -37.04 20.85
CA ASN A 540 -6.19 -36.48 20.20
C ASN A 540 -6.29 -34.98 19.83
N PRO A 541 -6.54 -34.09 20.82
CA PRO A 541 -6.77 -32.67 20.60
C PRO A 541 -5.61 -32.00 19.85
N LEU A 542 -5.90 -30.89 19.16
CA LEU A 542 -4.91 -30.10 18.42
C LEU A 542 -3.71 -29.77 19.32
N TYR A 543 -3.95 -29.45 20.59
CA TYR A 543 -2.91 -29.41 21.62
C TYR A 543 -3.26 -30.26 22.85
N ARG A 544 -2.58 -31.40 23.01
CA ARG A 544 -2.64 -32.21 24.24
C ARG A 544 -2.13 -31.39 25.44
N ASN A 545 -2.54 -31.80 26.64
CA ASN A 545 -2.09 -31.13 27.87
C ASN A 545 -0.55 -31.17 27.98
N GLY A 546 0.07 -30.02 28.20
CA GLY A 546 1.53 -29.83 28.18
C GLY A 546 2.16 -29.57 26.80
N GLU A 547 1.49 -29.82 25.66
CA GLU A 547 2.04 -29.50 24.34
C GLU A 547 2.09 -27.99 24.09
N THR A 548 3.23 -27.49 23.57
CA THR A 548 3.45 -26.09 23.17
C THR A 548 3.48 -25.88 21.65
N SER A 549 3.48 -26.96 20.87
CA SER A 549 3.46 -26.94 19.40
C SER A 549 2.84 -28.23 18.84
N ALA A 550 2.09 -28.12 17.74
CA ALA A 550 1.49 -29.24 17.03
C ALA A 550 2.10 -29.36 15.63
N ASN A 551 2.63 -30.54 15.29
CA ASN A 551 3.10 -30.85 13.93
C ASN A 551 1.96 -31.46 13.12
N LEU A 552 1.54 -30.75 12.07
CA LEU A 552 0.46 -31.14 11.18
C LEU A 552 0.99 -31.49 9.78
N SER A 553 0.37 -32.48 9.16
CA SER A 553 0.50 -32.76 7.73
C SER A 553 -0.82 -32.45 7.04
N VAL A 554 -0.82 -31.51 6.11
CA VAL A 554 -2.01 -31.08 5.35
C VAL A 554 -1.87 -31.50 3.90
N THR A 555 -2.92 -32.13 3.36
CA THR A 555 -3.01 -32.48 1.94
C THR A 555 -4.17 -31.73 1.31
N VAL A 556 -3.92 -31.09 0.16
CA VAL A 556 -4.96 -30.41 -0.64
C VAL A 556 -4.98 -30.97 -2.06
N GLU A 557 -6.18 -31.27 -2.53
CA GLU A 557 -6.50 -31.86 -3.84
C GLU A 557 -7.70 -31.15 -4.46
N ASN A 558 -7.83 -31.17 -5.79
CA ASN A 558 -9.02 -30.75 -6.53
C ASN A 558 -9.51 -29.29 -6.28
N PHE A 559 -8.64 -28.41 -5.79
CA PHE A 559 -8.84 -26.95 -5.81
C PHE A 559 -8.71 -26.42 -7.25
N THR A 560 -9.32 -25.28 -7.57
CA THR A 560 -9.35 -24.74 -8.95
C THR A 560 -8.87 -23.30 -9.06
N ALA A 561 -8.46 -22.86 -10.26
CA ALA A 561 -8.38 -21.44 -10.63
C ALA A 561 -8.64 -21.30 -12.13
N ASP A 562 -9.50 -20.35 -12.52
CA ASP A 562 -9.90 -20.13 -13.92
C ASP A 562 -10.29 -21.43 -14.67
N GLY A 563 -10.88 -22.40 -13.95
CA GLY A 563 -11.26 -23.72 -14.44
C GLY A 563 -10.16 -24.80 -14.46
N LEU A 564 -8.89 -24.47 -14.18
CA LEU A 564 -7.80 -25.45 -14.06
C LEU A 564 -7.77 -26.09 -12.66
N ILE A 565 -7.68 -27.42 -12.59
CA ILE A 565 -7.48 -28.15 -11.35
C ILE A 565 -6.01 -28.04 -10.89
N GLY A 566 -5.82 -27.77 -9.60
CA GLY A 566 -4.51 -27.63 -8.97
C GLY A 566 -3.80 -28.95 -8.67
N LYS A 567 -2.47 -28.89 -8.59
CA LYS A 567 -1.61 -30.02 -8.25
C LYS A 567 -1.86 -30.45 -6.81
N LYS A 568 -2.11 -31.75 -6.59
CA LYS A 568 -2.08 -32.36 -5.25
C LYS A 568 -0.79 -31.98 -4.54
N SER A 569 -0.89 -31.40 -3.35
CA SER A 569 0.25 -31.08 -2.50
C SER A 569 0.02 -31.55 -1.08
N THR A 570 1.07 -32.07 -0.45
CA THR A 570 1.10 -32.44 0.97
C THR A 570 2.20 -31.64 1.64
N GLN A 571 1.81 -30.66 2.48
CA GLN A 571 2.72 -29.79 3.22
C GLN A 571 2.78 -30.23 4.69
N SER A 572 3.90 -29.96 5.35
CA SER A 572 4.02 -30.10 6.80
C SER A 572 4.17 -28.73 7.46
N VAL A 573 3.44 -28.50 8.54
CA VAL A 573 3.43 -27.21 9.26
C VAL A 573 3.45 -27.44 10.77
N THR A 574 4.34 -26.73 11.46
CA THR A 574 4.39 -26.70 12.92
C THR A 574 3.60 -25.49 13.41
N LEU A 575 2.44 -25.71 14.01
CA LEU A 575 1.70 -24.67 14.70
C LEU A 575 2.29 -24.51 16.10
N GLY A 576 2.81 -23.32 16.43
CA GLY A 576 3.17 -22.97 17.79
C GLY A 576 1.94 -22.46 18.52
N LYS A 577 1.77 -22.79 19.81
CA LYS A 577 0.54 -22.50 20.57
C LYS A 577 0.19 -21.00 20.65
N SER A 578 1.13 -20.10 20.31
CA SER A 578 0.88 -18.89 19.49
C SER A 578 2.17 -18.26 18.97
N ASN A 579 2.07 -17.22 18.13
CA ASN A 579 3.22 -16.47 17.62
C ASN A 579 3.00 -14.97 17.24
N THR A 580 1.82 -14.37 17.41
CA THR A 580 1.55 -12.97 16.96
C THR A 580 1.65 -11.92 18.08
N LYS A 581 1.95 -10.66 17.70
CA LYS A 581 2.05 -9.47 18.59
C LYS A 581 1.08 -8.35 18.15
N PRO A 582 0.70 -7.43 19.06
CA PRO A 582 0.03 -6.16 18.72
C PRO A 582 0.88 -5.23 17.81
N VAL A 583 0.21 -4.52 16.89
CA VAL A 583 0.81 -3.57 15.93
C VAL A 583 -0.15 -2.38 15.71
N VAL A 584 0.38 -1.15 15.60
CA VAL A 584 -0.38 0.09 15.35
C VAL A 584 -0.93 0.15 13.92
N GLU A 585 -2.17 0.62 13.79
CA GLU A 585 -2.99 0.77 12.57
C GLU A 585 -3.06 2.23 12.08
N SER A 586 -3.19 3.23 12.97
CA SER A 586 -3.30 4.66 12.60
C SER A 586 -3.23 5.60 13.82
N THR A 587 -3.08 6.92 13.62
CA THR A 587 -3.02 7.95 14.68
C THR A 587 -3.76 9.25 14.32
N MET A 588 -4.27 10.02 15.30
CA MET A 588 -4.96 11.31 15.06
C MET A 588 -4.87 12.29 16.24
N VAL A 589 -4.84 13.61 15.99
CA VAL A 589 -5.04 14.65 17.03
C VAL A 589 -6.52 15.06 17.06
N ASP A 590 -7.17 14.96 18.21
CA ASP A 590 -8.43 15.64 18.49
C ASP A 590 -8.13 17.10 18.90
N GLN A 591 -8.42 18.05 18.01
CA GLN A 591 -7.93 19.42 18.14
C GLN A 591 -8.65 20.31 19.17
N GLU A 592 -9.66 19.78 19.86
CA GLU A 592 -10.51 20.58 20.74
C GLU A 592 -10.77 19.91 22.10
N HIS A 593 -10.52 18.59 22.19
CA HIS A 593 -10.43 17.86 23.46
C HIS A 593 -8.99 17.80 24.00
N ASN A 594 -8.00 18.12 23.15
CA ASN A 594 -6.59 17.88 23.41
C ASN A 594 -6.29 16.38 23.66
N VAL A 595 -6.76 15.52 22.73
CA VAL A 595 -6.49 14.06 22.70
C VAL A 595 -5.54 13.72 21.54
N LEU A 596 -4.68 12.72 21.73
CA LEU A 596 -4.06 11.94 20.65
C LEU A 596 -4.61 10.52 20.65
N LEU A 597 -5.14 10.07 19.52
CA LEU A 597 -5.62 8.71 19.33
C LEU A 597 -4.52 7.88 18.65
N VAL A 598 -4.33 6.64 19.09
CA VAL A 598 -3.53 5.62 18.38
C VAL A 598 -4.28 4.29 18.32
N ASN A 599 -4.54 3.83 17.11
CA ASN A 599 -5.29 2.61 16.84
C ASN A 599 -4.33 1.42 16.64
N PHE A 600 -4.70 0.20 17.03
CA PHE A 600 -3.96 -1.05 16.76
C PHE A 600 -4.83 -2.03 15.95
N THR A 601 -4.19 -3.04 15.38
CA THR A 601 -4.80 -3.99 14.42
C THR A 601 -5.75 -5.02 15.04
N ASN A 602 -5.58 -5.37 16.32
CA ASN A 602 -6.28 -6.47 17.00
C ASN A 602 -6.73 -6.06 18.40
N GLU A 603 -7.69 -6.79 18.99
CA GLU A 603 -8.12 -6.52 20.37
C GLU A 603 -6.97 -6.79 21.36
N LEU A 604 -6.67 -5.78 22.18
CA LEU A 604 -5.62 -5.79 23.17
C LEU A 604 -6.17 -6.35 24.49
N VAL A 605 -5.39 -7.23 25.11
CA VAL A 605 -5.63 -7.80 26.44
C VAL A 605 -4.40 -7.62 27.31
N ASP A 606 -4.60 -7.75 28.62
CA ASP A 606 -3.49 -7.95 29.53
C ASP A 606 -2.73 -9.25 29.21
N LEU A 607 -1.58 -9.43 29.85
CA LEU A 607 -0.69 -10.56 29.58
C LEU A 607 -1.29 -11.93 29.93
N ASP A 608 -2.36 -11.96 30.72
CA ASP A 608 -3.02 -13.16 31.21
C ASP A 608 -4.19 -13.55 30.29
N GLY A 609 -4.75 -12.60 29.54
CA GLY A 609 -5.84 -12.79 28.56
C GLY A 609 -7.11 -11.98 28.85
N ASN A 610 -7.11 -11.14 29.89
CA ASN A 610 -8.26 -10.33 30.28
C ASN A 610 -8.37 -9.07 29.42
N ALA A 611 -9.58 -8.57 29.18
CA ALA A 611 -9.79 -7.31 28.44
C ALA A 611 -8.96 -6.15 29.02
N LEU A 612 -8.53 -5.22 28.17
CA LEU A 612 -7.75 -4.04 28.54
C LEU A 612 -8.58 -2.77 28.27
N THR A 613 -8.73 -1.89 29.27
CA THR A 613 -9.62 -0.70 29.24
C THR A 613 -8.93 0.65 29.40
N ASP A 614 -7.63 0.59 29.67
CA ASP A 614 -6.73 1.67 30.03
C ASP A 614 -5.30 1.15 29.80
N LEU A 615 -4.43 2.00 29.28
CA LEU A 615 -3.00 1.85 29.47
C LEU A 615 -2.66 2.72 30.67
N HIS A 616 -1.80 2.24 31.57
CA HIS A 616 -1.27 3.11 32.59
C HIS A 616 -0.52 4.28 31.92
N PRO A 617 -0.51 5.51 32.47
CA PRO A 617 0.27 6.62 31.94
C PRO A 617 1.72 6.28 31.56
N ASP A 618 2.33 5.31 32.25
CA ASP A 618 3.68 4.84 31.98
C ASP A 618 3.77 3.49 31.22
N ASP A 619 2.68 3.03 30.59
CA ASP A 619 2.73 2.06 29.47
C ASP A 619 2.96 2.76 28.12
N PHE A 620 2.91 4.09 28.09
CA PHE A 620 3.27 4.94 26.95
C PHE A 620 4.07 6.19 27.38
N VAL A 621 4.41 7.09 26.46
CA VAL A 621 4.96 8.45 26.65
C VAL A 621 4.42 9.34 25.52
N VAL A 622 4.17 10.64 25.72
CA VAL A 622 3.71 11.53 24.64
C VAL A 622 4.46 12.87 24.61
N ARG A 623 5.52 12.87 23.82
CA ARG A 623 6.39 14.01 23.50
C ARG A 623 5.66 15.03 22.63
N ASP A 624 5.99 16.31 22.68
CA ASP A 624 5.48 17.32 21.74
C ASP A 624 6.42 17.57 20.52
N ASN A 625 6.36 18.77 19.90
CA ASN A 625 7.03 19.11 18.66
C ASN A 625 8.53 19.43 18.84
N GLU A 626 8.93 19.95 20.01
CA GLU A 626 10.33 20.21 20.39
C GLU A 626 11.00 18.96 21.03
N GLY A 627 10.32 17.80 20.96
CA GLY A 627 10.67 16.56 21.67
C GLY A 627 9.92 16.50 22.99
N ILE A 628 10.62 16.70 24.10
CA ILE A 628 10.00 17.02 25.39
C ILE A 628 9.40 15.77 26.23
N VAL A 629 9.23 15.88 27.60
CA VAL A 629 8.79 15.00 28.82
C VAL A 629 8.45 15.70 30.24
N VAL A 630 7.18 15.94 30.65
CA VAL A 630 6.42 16.46 31.85
C VAL A 630 4.91 16.53 31.51
N GLU A 631 3.95 16.48 32.44
CA GLU A 631 2.76 15.66 32.16
C GLU A 631 1.36 16.32 31.93
N HIS A 632 0.25 15.67 32.32
CA HIS A 632 -1.22 15.82 32.04
C HIS A 632 -2.03 15.48 30.70
N LEU A 633 -2.42 14.39 29.94
CA LEU A 633 -2.51 12.93 29.51
C LEU A 633 -2.92 11.59 30.24
N ASN A 634 -4.18 11.15 30.25
CA ASN A 634 -4.52 9.72 30.49
C ASN A 634 -4.53 8.94 29.17
N ALA A 635 -4.43 7.59 29.16
CA ALA A 635 -4.75 6.77 27.98
C ALA A 635 -5.78 5.67 28.25
N ASP A 636 -6.97 5.81 27.67
CA ASP A 636 -7.98 4.74 27.68
C ASP A 636 -7.66 3.75 26.54
N VAL A 637 -7.42 2.47 26.84
CA VAL A 637 -7.44 1.39 25.83
C VAL A 637 -8.88 0.98 25.65
N ASN A 638 -9.34 0.79 24.43
CA ASN A 638 -10.71 0.37 24.26
C ASN A 638 -10.81 -0.55 23.03
N GLY A 639 -10.82 -1.86 23.33
CA GLY A 639 -10.77 -2.90 22.31
C GLY A 639 -9.42 -2.94 21.61
N LYS A 640 -9.27 -2.20 20.50
CA LYS A 640 -8.03 -2.17 19.71
C LYS A 640 -7.34 -0.81 19.66
N THR A 641 -7.91 0.24 20.24
CA THR A 641 -7.36 1.59 20.17
C THR A 641 -6.94 2.08 21.55
N VAL A 642 -6.13 3.14 21.58
CA VAL A 642 -5.58 3.78 22.77
C VAL A 642 -5.72 5.29 22.62
N ALA A 643 -6.61 5.89 23.42
CA ALA A 643 -7.05 7.28 23.31
C ALA A 643 -6.45 8.13 24.44
N ILE A 644 -5.57 9.07 24.10
CA ILE A 644 -4.65 9.70 25.04
C ILE A 644 -4.97 11.19 25.25
N TYR A 645 -5.66 11.59 26.33
CA TYR A 645 -6.31 12.92 26.50
C TYR A 645 -5.83 13.76 27.70
N GLY A 646 -5.63 15.07 27.53
CA GLY A 646 -4.87 15.87 28.49
C GLY A 646 -5.17 17.38 28.61
N HIS A 647 -4.89 17.90 29.81
CA HIS A 647 -4.92 19.33 30.15
C HIS A 647 -3.73 20.11 29.55
N ASP A 648 -2.53 19.51 29.48
CA ASP A 648 -1.31 20.18 28.99
C ASP A 648 -0.90 19.72 27.58
N ILE A 649 -1.70 18.88 26.91
CA ILE A 649 -1.73 18.97 25.45
C ILE A 649 -2.40 20.30 25.11
N ASP A 650 -1.74 21.12 24.29
CA ASP A 650 -2.44 22.01 23.37
C ASP A 650 -2.37 21.37 21.98
N ALA A 651 -3.51 20.95 21.43
CA ALA A 651 -3.56 20.34 20.13
C ALA A 651 -3.27 21.32 18.96
N LYS A 652 -3.11 22.61 19.25
CA LYS A 652 -2.57 23.64 18.33
C LYS A 652 -1.04 23.71 18.36
N ALA A 653 -0.39 23.14 19.38
CA ALA A 653 1.06 22.97 19.45
C ALA A 653 1.55 21.64 18.83
N ALA A 654 0.65 20.81 18.31
CA ALA A 654 1.00 19.52 17.70
C ALA A 654 1.82 19.70 16.39
N PRO A 655 2.88 18.91 16.13
CA PRO A 655 2.91 17.46 16.33
C PRO A 655 3.49 16.96 17.65
N TYR A 656 2.89 15.89 18.16
CA TYR A 656 3.37 15.09 19.27
C TYR A 656 3.94 13.73 18.78
N THR A 657 4.68 13.02 19.64
CA THR A 657 5.22 11.67 19.41
C THR A 657 4.85 10.75 20.57
N VAL A 658 4.02 9.74 20.30
CA VAL A 658 3.51 8.74 21.25
C VAL A 658 4.39 7.49 21.23
N GLU A 659 4.86 7.01 22.38
CA GLU A 659 5.77 5.87 22.51
C GLU A 659 5.26 4.80 23.49
N PHE A 660 4.63 3.74 22.97
CA PHE A 660 4.19 2.57 23.73
C PHE A 660 5.37 1.67 24.10
N LYS A 661 5.32 1.09 25.29
CA LYS A 661 6.41 0.29 25.86
C LYS A 661 6.19 -1.20 25.63
N ALA A 662 7.28 -1.96 25.55
CA ALA A 662 7.22 -3.40 25.28
C ALA A 662 6.54 -4.17 26.42
N GLY A 663 5.96 -5.32 26.08
CA GLY A 663 5.58 -6.33 27.05
C GLY A 663 4.38 -5.98 27.94
N LYS A 664 3.57 -4.97 27.60
CA LYS A 664 2.46 -4.47 28.42
C LYS A 664 1.13 -5.14 28.09
N PHE A 665 0.89 -5.44 26.83
CA PHE A 665 -0.36 -6.04 26.33
C PHE A 665 -0.07 -7.07 25.23
N LYS A 666 -0.98 -8.04 25.06
CA LYS A 666 -0.94 -9.04 23.97
C LYS A 666 -2.24 -8.97 23.17
N ASN A 667 -2.30 -9.66 22.02
CA ASN A 667 -3.58 -9.83 21.31
C ASN A 667 -4.51 -10.74 22.13
N LYS A 668 -5.83 -10.57 22.07
CA LYS A 668 -6.79 -11.39 22.83
C LYS A 668 -6.63 -12.88 22.57
N GLU A 669 -6.81 -13.71 23.59
CA GLU A 669 -7.04 -15.14 23.36
C GLU A 669 -8.50 -15.40 23.00
N ASP A 670 -8.71 -16.10 21.88
CA ASP A 670 -9.99 -16.55 21.37
C ASP A 670 -9.78 -17.96 20.78
N ARG A 671 -10.62 -18.92 21.15
CA ARG A 671 -10.59 -20.29 20.59
C ARG A 671 -11.95 -20.71 20.04
N THR A 672 -12.82 -19.73 19.82
CA THR A 672 -14.27 -19.89 19.61
C THR A 672 -14.74 -19.38 18.25
N ASN A 673 -13.99 -18.46 17.63
CA ASN A 673 -14.22 -18.02 16.27
C ASN A 673 -12.97 -18.27 15.42
N VAL A 674 -13.15 -19.05 14.35
CA VAL A 674 -12.16 -19.38 13.33
C VAL A 674 -11.43 -18.12 12.81
N ALA A 675 -12.14 -17.03 12.53
CA ALA A 675 -11.56 -15.80 11.98
C ALA A 675 -10.57 -15.09 12.93
N THR A 676 -10.83 -15.15 14.24
CA THR A 676 -10.07 -14.46 15.29
C THR A 676 -9.28 -15.44 16.18
N TYR A 677 -9.17 -16.71 15.79
CA TYR A 677 -8.62 -17.75 16.65
C TYR A 677 -7.15 -17.46 17.01
N LEU A 678 -6.92 -17.34 18.29
CA LEU A 678 -5.69 -16.99 18.96
C LEU A 678 -5.65 -17.77 20.28
N ALA A 679 -5.05 -18.96 20.31
CA ALA A 679 -4.52 -19.44 21.58
C ALA A 679 -3.24 -18.66 21.94
N ASN A 680 -2.89 -18.60 23.23
CA ASN A 680 -1.62 -18.28 23.90
C ASN A 680 -0.72 -17.15 23.33
N THR A 681 -1.30 -15.99 22.97
CA THR A 681 -0.67 -14.87 22.25
C THR A 681 0.61 -14.26 22.87
N ILE A 682 1.46 -13.62 22.05
CA ILE A 682 2.67 -12.91 22.55
C ILE A 682 2.38 -11.43 22.84
N LYS A 683 3.10 -10.90 23.83
CA LYS A 683 3.16 -9.48 24.21
C LYS A 683 3.71 -8.58 23.09
N ASN A 684 3.32 -7.32 23.09
CA ASN A 684 3.77 -6.27 22.17
C ASN A 684 5.26 -5.94 22.32
N ASP A 685 5.86 -5.39 21.25
CA ASP A 685 7.15 -4.68 21.33
C ASP A 685 6.92 -3.19 21.61
N ALA A 686 8.00 -2.43 21.86
CA ALA A 686 7.92 -0.98 21.99
C ALA A 686 7.64 -0.32 20.63
N ILE A 687 6.71 0.64 20.57
CA ILE A 687 6.16 1.21 19.33
C ILE A 687 6.05 2.74 19.46
N SER A 688 6.74 3.49 18.59
CA SER A 688 6.81 4.97 18.60
C SER A 688 6.22 5.56 17.31
N VAL A 689 5.33 6.55 17.42
CA VAL A 689 4.48 7.11 16.33
C VAL A 689 4.21 8.61 16.50
N LYS A 690 3.89 9.36 15.42
CA LYS A 690 3.68 10.83 15.46
C LYS A 690 2.27 11.29 15.09
N VAL A 691 1.84 12.44 15.63
CA VAL A 691 0.44 12.91 15.61
C VAL A 691 0.37 14.46 15.60
N GLY A 692 -0.08 15.18 14.54
CA GLY A 692 0.03 16.67 14.51
C GLY A 692 -0.71 17.54 13.47
N LYS A 693 -0.57 18.89 13.53
CA LYS A 693 -1.14 19.85 12.54
C LYS A 693 -0.54 21.29 12.47
N LYS A 694 0.00 21.62 11.27
CA LYS A 694 -0.02 22.92 10.50
C LYS A 694 0.69 24.20 11.04
N ASP A 695 1.26 25.02 10.13
CA ASP A 695 2.17 26.15 10.42
C ASP A 695 1.77 27.54 9.83
N ALA A 696 2.34 28.62 10.40
CA ALA A 696 2.48 29.98 9.84
C ALA A 696 3.46 30.83 10.70
N ALA A 697 4.26 31.81 10.21
CA ALA A 697 4.68 32.19 8.85
C ALA A 697 5.86 33.22 8.89
N ASN A 698 6.39 33.59 7.71
CA ASN A 698 7.38 34.66 7.39
C ASN A 698 8.86 34.35 7.73
N PHE A 699 9.84 34.41 6.82
CA PHE A 699 9.88 34.73 5.37
C PHE A 699 10.54 33.61 4.55
N GLU A 700 10.22 32.36 4.86
CA GLU A 700 10.88 31.19 4.25
C GLU A 700 10.64 31.06 2.73
N TYR A 701 9.58 31.65 2.16
CA TYR A 701 9.13 31.38 0.79
C TYR A 701 9.00 32.63 -0.11
N THR A 702 9.12 32.44 -1.43
CA THR A 702 9.00 33.44 -2.49
C THR A 702 8.25 32.84 -3.69
N GLU A 703 7.30 33.58 -4.26
CA GLU A 703 6.50 33.11 -5.40
C GLU A 703 7.28 33.16 -6.72
N PHE A 704 7.15 32.10 -7.52
CA PHE A 704 7.60 32.03 -8.91
C PHE A 704 6.53 31.36 -9.77
N THR A 705 6.21 31.99 -10.89
CA THR A 705 5.38 31.44 -11.95
C THR A 705 6.13 31.47 -13.28
N PHE A 706 5.87 30.48 -14.13
CA PHE A 706 6.37 30.46 -15.50
C PHE A 706 5.51 31.38 -16.36
N ASP A 707 6.14 32.31 -17.08
CA ASP A 707 5.50 33.16 -18.10
C ASP A 707 5.74 32.55 -19.49
N THR A 708 4.66 32.06 -20.07
CA THR A 708 4.62 31.41 -21.39
C THR A 708 4.13 32.33 -22.52
N THR A 709 4.03 33.64 -22.28
CA THR A 709 3.70 34.62 -23.32
C THR A 709 4.89 34.81 -24.30
N GLN A 710 4.64 35.40 -25.48
CA GLN A 710 5.69 35.54 -26.50
C GLN A 710 6.82 36.56 -26.18
N ASN A 711 6.79 37.18 -25.00
CA ASN A 711 7.89 37.97 -24.44
C ASN A 711 8.37 37.41 -23.07
N GLY A 712 7.95 36.19 -22.73
CA GLY A 712 7.98 35.65 -21.38
C GLY A 712 9.35 35.17 -20.89
N ASN A 713 9.39 34.74 -19.63
CA ASN A 713 10.61 34.31 -18.94
C ASN A 713 11.03 32.87 -19.22
N THR A 714 10.28 32.12 -20.02
CA THR A 714 10.40 30.65 -20.18
C THR A 714 10.41 30.22 -21.64
N THR A 715 11.34 29.33 -21.98
CA THR A 715 11.57 28.79 -23.33
C THR A 715 11.73 27.29 -23.27
N VAL A 716 11.02 26.56 -24.13
CA VAL A 716 11.19 25.10 -24.31
C VAL A 716 11.73 24.86 -25.72
N GLU A 717 12.90 24.22 -25.80
CA GLU A 717 13.51 23.79 -27.05
C GLU A 717 13.55 22.26 -27.12
N THR A 718 12.48 21.66 -27.63
CA THR A 718 12.35 20.21 -27.81
C THR A 718 13.49 19.63 -28.65
N ALA A 719 13.89 20.31 -29.73
CA ALA A 719 15.00 19.89 -30.60
C ALA A 719 16.41 19.93 -29.94
N LYS A 720 16.53 20.45 -28.71
CA LYS A 720 17.75 20.42 -27.89
C LYS A 720 17.57 19.66 -26.58
N ASN A 721 16.38 19.12 -26.32
CA ASN A 721 15.98 18.55 -25.03
C ASN A 721 16.19 19.52 -23.84
N THR A 722 15.93 20.82 -24.03
CA THR A 722 16.15 21.85 -22.99
C THR A 722 14.91 22.65 -22.62
N ILE A 723 14.74 22.91 -21.32
CA ILE A 723 13.84 23.93 -20.77
C ILE A 723 14.72 25.02 -20.13
N GLU A 724 14.53 26.28 -20.50
CA GLU A 724 15.24 27.43 -19.95
C GLU A 724 14.23 28.44 -19.40
N PHE A 725 14.38 28.84 -18.13
CA PHE A 725 13.46 29.74 -17.44
C PHE A 725 14.19 30.71 -16.50
N LYS A 726 13.66 31.94 -16.36
CA LYS A 726 14.27 33.03 -15.59
C LYS A 726 13.44 33.45 -14.37
N TYR A 727 14.03 33.28 -13.19
CA TYR A 727 13.51 33.77 -11.92
C TYR A 727 13.51 35.31 -11.85
N ASN A 728 12.61 35.86 -11.02
CA ASN A 728 12.52 37.31 -10.74
C ASN A 728 13.68 37.85 -9.87
N THR A 729 14.48 36.97 -9.29
CA THR A 729 15.62 37.29 -8.41
C THR A 729 16.79 36.34 -8.66
N LYS A 730 17.93 36.57 -8.01
CA LYS A 730 19.11 35.69 -8.10
C LYS A 730 18.97 34.48 -7.18
N MET A 731 19.53 33.36 -7.61
CA MET A 731 19.40 32.06 -6.93
C MET A 731 20.71 31.59 -6.29
N ASP A 732 20.62 30.82 -5.20
CA ASP A 732 21.74 30.05 -4.66
C ASP A 732 21.97 28.76 -5.48
N ASP A 733 22.99 27.96 -5.15
CA ASP A 733 23.35 26.79 -5.97
C ASP A 733 22.34 25.63 -5.91
N SER A 734 21.31 25.67 -5.05
CA SER A 734 20.20 24.69 -5.06
C SER A 734 19.40 24.69 -6.37
N ALA A 735 19.44 25.80 -7.13
CA ALA A 735 18.83 25.88 -8.47
C ALA A 735 19.66 25.18 -9.57
N ARG A 736 20.80 24.58 -9.23
CA ARG A 736 21.58 23.67 -10.11
C ARG A 736 21.50 22.20 -9.67
N ASP A 737 20.88 21.94 -8.53
CA ASP A 737 20.68 20.58 -8.04
C ASP A 737 19.45 19.97 -8.73
N VAL A 738 19.73 18.96 -9.57
CA VAL A 738 18.76 18.22 -10.39
C VAL A 738 17.68 17.54 -9.52
N ALA A 739 17.97 17.23 -8.25
CA ALA A 739 16.99 16.66 -7.32
C ALA A 739 15.90 17.68 -6.91
N ASN A 740 16.09 18.97 -7.17
CA ASN A 740 15.10 20.01 -6.88
C ASN A 740 14.15 20.30 -8.06
N TYR A 741 14.13 19.41 -9.05
CA TYR A 741 13.25 19.49 -10.22
C TYR A 741 12.53 18.15 -10.48
N THR A 742 11.34 18.22 -11.08
CA THR A 742 10.51 17.04 -11.39
C THR A 742 9.95 17.07 -12.80
N LEU A 743 9.59 15.89 -13.33
CA LEU A 743 8.92 15.70 -14.61
C LEU A 743 7.78 14.69 -14.42
N ASP A 744 6.55 15.09 -14.74
CA ASP A 744 5.30 14.39 -14.39
C ASP A 744 5.26 13.99 -12.89
N GLY A 745 5.76 14.89 -12.02
CA GLY A 745 5.84 14.70 -10.57
C GLY A 745 6.99 13.82 -10.07
N LYS A 746 7.71 13.12 -10.96
CA LYS A 746 8.83 12.23 -10.63
C LYS A 746 10.18 12.97 -10.68
N ALA A 747 11.20 12.41 -10.03
CA ALA A 747 12.58 12.92 -10.16
C ALA A 747 13.06 12.88 -11.63
N LEU A 748 13.92 13.82 -12.04
CA LEU A 748 14.36 13.91 -13.43
C LEU A 748 15.17 12.68 -13.88
N PRO A 749 15.12 12.30 -15.18
CA PRO A 749 15.87 11.17 -15.72
C PRO A 749 17.38 11.24 -15.42
N ALA A 750 18.00 10.10 -15.14
CA ALA A 750 19.44 10.01 -14.91
C ALA A 750 20.22 10.53 -16.13
N GLY A 751 21.19 11.42 -15.90
CA GLY A 751 21.92 12.15 -16.96
C GLY A 751 21.36 13.54 -17.27
N THR A 752 20.22 13.93 -16.69
CA THR A 752 19.75 15.33 -16.75
C THR A 752 20.70 16.25 -16.01
N THR A 753 20.89 17.48 -16.50
CA THR A 753 21.72 18.54 -15.89
C THR A 753 20.93 19.83 -15.68
N ALA A 754 21.33 20.67 -14.73
CA ALA A 754 20.72 21.97 -14.44
C ALA A 754 21.80 23.03 -14.19
N ASP A 755 21.82 24.10 -14.97
CA ASP A 755 22.89 25.10 -14.97
C ASP A 755 22.39 26.54 -15.14
N PHE A 756 23.17 27.50 -14.62
CA PHE A 756 22.85 28.93 -14.78
C PHE A 756 23.28 29.47 -16.14
N VAL A 757 22.36 30.18 -16.81
CA VAL A 757 22.63 30.92 -18.03
C VAL A 757 22.93 32.38 -17.68
N GLY A 758 24.16 32.64 -17.26
CA GLY A 758 24.67 33.98 -17.00
C GLY A 758 24.43 34.50 -15.58
N ASP A 759 23.38 35.31 -15.38
CA ASP A 759 23.25 36.23 -14.23
C ASP A 759 22.78 35.61 -12.89
N ARG A 760 22.69 34.27 -12.84
CA ARG A 760 22.09 33.46 -11.76
C ARG A 760 20.59 33.71 -11.53
N GLN A 761 19.89 34.30 -12.50
CA GLN A 761 18.42 34.33 -12.53
C GLN A 761 17.86 33.33 -13.55
N THR A 762 18.54 33.13 -14.69
CA THR A 762 18.14 32.13 -15.69
C THR A 762 18.77 30.76 -15.38
N VAL A 763 17.94 29.71 -15.32
CA VAL A 763 18.35 28.30 -15.23
C VAL A 763 17.95 27.59 -16.53
N ARG A 764 18.84 26.73 -17.03
CA ARG A 764 18.56 25.76 -18.10
C ARG A 764 18.66 24.35 -17.53
N VAL A 765 17.62 23.56 -17.76
CA VAL A 765 17.61 22.12 -17.52
C VAL A 765 17.75 21.41 -18.86
N THR A 766 18.73 20.51 -18.97
CA THR A 766 19.03 19.73 -20.19
C THR A 766 18.82 18.25 -19.92
N PHE A 767 17.82 17.68 -20.58
CA PHE A 767 17.43 16.27 -20.46
C PHE A 767 18.23 15.38 -21.44
N PRO A 768 18.48 14.10 -21.12
CA PRO A 768 19.10 13.17 -22.05
C PRO A 768 18.18 12.87 -23.25
N GLU A 769 18.78 12.47 -24.38
CA GLU A 769 18.04 11.98 -25.55
C GLU A 769 17.17 10.76 -25.19
N GLY A 770 16.01 10.63 -25.82
CA GLY A 770 15.02 9.59 -25.52
C GLY A 770 14.17 9.80 -24.26
N THR A 771 14.26 10.97 -23.62
CA THR A 771 13.41 11.34 -22.46
C THR A 771 11.92 11.50 -22.81
N PHE A 772 11.61 11.98 -24.01
CA PHE A 772 10.29 12.46 -24.38
C PHE A 772 9.63 11.48 -25.35
N LYS A 773 8.68 10.68 -24.84
CA LYS A 773 8.03 9.57 -25.54
C LYS A 773 6.60 9.90 -25.93
N ASN A 774 6.25 9.64 -27.19
CA ASN A 774 5.04 10.08 -27.86
C ASN A 774 4.93 11.62 -27.88
N SER A 775 4.34 12.18 -28.93
CA SER A 775 4.06 13.63 -28.98
C SER A 775 2.94 13.98 -28.00
N THR A 776 3.31 14.34 -26.77
CA THR A 776 2.43 14.45 -25.60
C THR A 776 2.73 15.69 -24.76
N LYS A 777 1.94 15.91 -23.70
CA LYS A 777 2.19 16.94 -22.70
C LYS A 777 2.89 16.36 -21.47
N TYR A 778 3.92 17.08 -21.05
CA TYR A 778 4.67 16.84 -19.82
C TYR A 778 4.50 18.00 -18.85
N LYS A 779 4.65 17.72 -17.55
CA LYS A 779 4.58 18.69 -16.46
C LYS A 779 5.94 18.78 -15.77
N PHE A 780 6.69 19.84 -16.06
CA PHE A 780 7.95 20.13 -15.39
C PHE A 780 7.68 20.87 -14.07
N GLY A 781 8.32 20.45 -12.98
CA GLY A 781 8.15 21.01 -11.65
C GLY A 781 9.46 21.51 -11.04
N ILE A 782 9.36 22.54 -10.21
CA ILE A 782 10.43 23.10 -9.38
C ILE A 782 10.02 22.84 -7.93
N THR A 783 10.77 22.00 -7.22
CA THR A 783 10.45 21.68 -5.82
C THR A 783 10.73 22.87 -4.91
N THR A 784 10.12 22.83 -3.73
CA THR A 784 10.24 23.90 -2.73
C THR A 784 11.61 23.94 -2.03
N ASN A 785 12.59 23.18 -2.50
CA ASN A 785 13.96 23.19 -2.00
C ASN A 785 14.87 24.17 -2.76
N VAL A 786 14.50 24.61 -3.97
CA VAL A 786 15.23 25.67 -4.69
C VAL A 786 15.12 26.99 -3.94
N LYS A 787 16.23 27.74 -3.82
CA LYS A 787 16.31 28.98 -3.03
C LYS A 787 16.90 30.16 -3.80
N THR A 788 16.38 31.32 -3.45
CA THR A 788 16.97 32.64 -3.74
C THR A 788 18.34 32.79 -3.07
N GLN A 789 19.18 33.68 -3.58
CA GLN A 789 20.50 34.00 -3.02
C GLN A 789 20.44 34.56 -1.57
N THR A 790 19.26 35.02 -1.15
CA THR A 790 18.93 35.48 0.21
C THR A 790 18.38 34.38 1.12
N GLY A 791 18.26 33.14 0.65
CA GLY A 791 17.90 31.96 1.44
C GLY A 791 16.42 31.55 1.42
N SER A 792 15.50 32.42 0.97
CA SER A 792 14.09 32.07 0.80
C SER A 792 13.89 31.06 -0.33
N LYS A 793 13.11 30.01 -0.06
CA LYS A 793 12.68 28.94 -0.98
C LYS A 793 11.70 29.44 -2.04
N ILE A 794 11.63 28.76 -3.18
CA ILE A 794 10.67 29.02 -4.25
C ILE A 794 9.39 28.20 -4.07
N VAL A 795 8.24 28.79 -4.39
CA VAL A 795 6.92 28.13 -4.48
C VAL A 795 6.14 28.61 -5.70
N GLY A 796 5.32 27.72 -6.28
CA GLY A 796 4.35 28.05 -7.33
C GLY A 796 3.16 28.87 -6.83
N SER A 797 2.85 28.78 -5.53
CA SER A 797 2.11 29.83 -4.84
C SER A 797 2.47 29.94 -3.36
N LEU A 798 2.54 31.18 -2.86
CA LEU A 798 2.70 31.52 -1.45
C LEU A 798 1.50 31.07 -0.60
N GLN A 799 0.30 31.00 -1.17
CA GLN A 799 -0.90 30.58 -0.44
C GLN A 799 -0.94 29.08 -0.16
N THR A 800 -0.44 28.26 -1.09
CA THR A 800 -0.46 26.79 -0.98
C THR A 800 0.87 26.19 -0.54
N LYS A 801 1.96 26.96 -0.62
CA LYS A 801 3.36 26.49 -0.56
C LYS A 801 3.66 25.36 -1.56
N ALA A 802 2.93 25.27 -2.66
CA ALA A 802 3.12 24.23 -3.68
C ALA A 802 4.42 24.42 -4.48
N PRO A 803 4.99 23.36 -5.09
CA PRO A 803 5.96 23.47 -6.18
C PRO A 803 5.49 24.42 -7.28
N ALA A 804 6.43 25.03 -8.03
CA ALA A 804 6.08 25.75 -9.26
C ALA A 804 6.08 24.76 -10.44
N GLU A 805 5.02 24.77 -11.25
CA GLU A 805 4.81 23.77 -12.32
C GLU A 805 4.53 24.43 -13.68
N LEU A 806 5.04 23.81 -14.75
CA LEU A 806 4.86 24.18 -16.15
C LEU A 806 4.34 22.96 -16.92
N VAL A 807 3.19 23.08 -17.58
CA VAL A 807 2.74 22.10 -18.58
C VAL A 807 3.16 22.58 -19.98
N PHE A 808 3.80 21.70 -20.74
CA PHE A 808 4.31 22.01 -22.08
C PHE A 808 4.17 20.81 -23.02
N ASP A 809 3.97 21.10 -24.31
CA ASP A 809 3.96 20.11 -25.38
C ASP A 809 5.39 19.71 -25.78
N VAL A 810 5.64 18.43 -25.97
CA VAL A 810 6.88 17.92 -26.56
C VAL A 810 6.63 17.16 -27.85
N LYS A 811 7.65 17.10 -28.69
CA LYS A 811 7.72 16.10 -29.77
C LYS A 811 8.42 14.85 -29.24
N ASP A 812 8.04 13.71 -29.80
CA ASP A 812 8.72 12.45 -29.54
C ASP A 812 10.18 12.52 -29.98
N ASN A 813 11.09 11.96 -29.17
CA ASN A 813 12.52 11.85 -29.48
C ASN A 813 13.08 10.44 -29.27
N VAL A 814 12.23 9.41 -29.23
CA VAL A 814 12.63 8.00 -29.15
C VAL A 814 12.62 7.34 -30.53
N LYS A 815 13.64 6.50 -30.77
CA LYS A 815 13.74 5.67 -31.99
C LYS A 815 12.99 4.35 -31.77
N PRO A 816 12.12 3.89 -32.69
CA PRO A 816 11.44 2.62 -32.55
C PRO A 816 12.42 1.44 -32.60
N GLU A 817 12.22 0.48 -31.72
CA GLU A 817 13.06 -0.70 -31.50
C GLU A 817 12.36 -2.00 -31.93
N LEU A 818 13.12 -2.92 -32.52
CA LEU A 818 12.62 -4.21 -32.97
C LEU A 818 12.44 -5.15 -31.77
N ALA A 819 11.20 -5.34 -31.33
CA ALA A 819 10.88 -6.08 -30.11
C ALA A 819 10.83 -7.61 -30.33
N SER A 820 10.19 -8.08 -31.40
CA SER A 820 10.11 -9.51 -31.71
C SER A 820 9.97 -9.81 -33.20
N ALA A 821 10.29 -11.05 -33.58
CA ALA A 821 10.04 -11.58 -34.91
C ALA A 821 9.47 -13.01 -34.82
N ILE A 822 8.59 -13.39 -35.74
CA ILE A 822 8.02 -14.74 -35.85
C ILE A 822 7.84 -15.13 -37.32
N TYR A 823 7.97 -16.42 -37.62
CA TYR A 823 7.71 -16.95 -38.96
C TYR A 823 6.22 -16.95 -39.30
N TYR A 824 5.88 -16.48 -40.50
CA TYR A 824 4.55 -16.66 -41.10
C TYR A 824 4.55 -17.96 -41.91
N VAL A 825 3.64 -18.91 -41.66
CA VAL A 825 3.54 -20.16 -42.43
C VAL A 825 2.15 -20.31 -43.07
N GLY A 826 2.11 -20.88 -44.28
CA GLY A 826 0.87 -21.10 -45.03
C GLY A 826 0.20 -22.46 -44.80
N THR A 827 0.55 -23.16 -43.71
CA THR A 827 0.01 -24.47 -43.32
C THR A 827 -0.28 -24.51 -41.83
N GLU A 828 -1.44 -25.03 -41.41
CA GLU A 828 -1.78 -25.24 -39.99
C GLU A 828 -0.96 -26.39 -39.38
N ASP A 829 -0.75 -27.47 -40.14
CA ASP A 829 0.11 -28.61 -39.75
C ASP A 829 1.60 -28.28 -39.89
N VAL A 830 2.16 -27.58 -38.90
CA VAL A 830 3.58 -27.20 -38.90
C VAL A 830 4.46 -28.36 -38.40
N GLN A 831 5.51 -28.65 -39.14
CA GLN A 831 6.41 -29.79 -38.97
C GLN A 831 7.88 -29.32 -38.97
N ASN A 832 8.81 -30.17 -38.53
CA ASN A 832 10.26 -29.86 -38.48
C ASN A 832 10.92 -29.60 -39.86
N ASN A 833 10.16 -29.69 -40.95
CA ASN A 833 10.56 -29.37 -42.33
C ASN A 833 9.73 -28.26 -42.98
N THR A 834 8.81 -27.61 -42.26
CA THR A 834 8.03 -26.49 -42.80
C THR A 834 8.96 -25.32 -43.13
N THR A 835 8.79 -24.76 -44.33
CA THR A 835 9.58 -23.62 -44.82
C THR A 835 8.69 -22.43 -45.17
N THR A 836 9.28 -21.23 -45.20
CA THR A 836 8.56 -20.00 -45.56
C THR A 836 9.49 -18.93 -46.13
N LYS A 837 8.90 -17.91 -46.78
CA LYS A 837 9.54 -16.65 -47.17
C LYS A 837 9.08 -15.46 -46.34
N LYS A 838 8.20 -15.62 -45.35
CA LYS A 838 7.62 -14.49 -44.60
C LYS A 838 7.94 -14.51 -43.11
N LEU A 839 8.29 -13.34 -42.59
CA LEU A 839 8.51 -13.05 -41.17
C LEU A 839 7.61 -11.87 -40.78
N GLU A 840 6.87 -11.99 -39.69
CA GLU A 840 6.29 -10.82 -39.01
C GLU A 840 7.33 -10.27 -38.04
N LEU A 841 7.63 -8.97 -38.17
CA LEU A 841 8.33 -8.17 -37.16
C LEU A 841 7.29 -7.42 -36.33
N THR A 842 7.56 -7.27 -35.03
CA THR A 842 6.81 -6.37 -34.14
C THR A 842 7.79 -5.41 -33.48
N PHE A 843 7.51 -4.12 -33.59
CA PHE A 843 8.24 -3.05 -32.90
C PHE A 843 7.63 -2.77 -31.52
N ASN A 844 8.41 -2.15 -30.65
CA ASN A 844 7.95 -1.65 -29.35
C ASN A 844 6.75 -0.69 -29.49
N GLU A 845 6.75 0.15 -30.52
CA GLU A 845 5.76 1.21 -30.79
C GLU A 845 5.26 1.21 -32.24
N ASN A 846 4.43 2.20 -32.60
CA ASN A 846 3.79 2.30 -33.91
C ASN A 846 4.79 2.79 -34.97
N VAL A 847 4.86 2.09 -36.11
CA VAL A 847 5.82 2.37 -37.19
C VAL A 847 5.15 2.56 -38.56
N LYS A 848 5.74 3.41 -39.39
CA LYS A 848 5.35 3.68 -40.78
C LYS A 848 6.57 3.53 -41.70
N LEU A 849 6.34 3.30 -42.99
CA LEU A 849 7.39 3.27 -44.00
C LEU A 849 7.39 4.60 -44.76
N THR A 850 8.52 5.32 -44.76
CA THR A 850 8.68 6.51 -45.62
C THR A 850 8.85 6.11 -47.09
N ASP A 851 9.50 4.97 -47.34
CA ASP A 851 9.69 4.38 -48.66
C ASP A 851 9.74 2.85 -48.53
N ALA A 852 8.67 2.17 -48.95
CA ALA A 852 8.55 0.72 -48.84
C ALA A 852 9.49 -0.07 -49.78
N ALA A 853 10.04 0.56 -50.82
CA ALA A 853 11.05 -0.06 -51.68
C ALA A 853 12.44 -0.01 -51.03
N LYS A 854 12.73 1.03 -50.24
CA LYS A 854 14.00 1.17 -49.49
C LYS A 854 14.02 0.38 -48.19
N ALA A 855 12.88 0.23 -47.51
CA ALA A 855 12.77 -0.51 -46.25
C ALA A 855 13.30 -1.96 -46.30
N ALA A 856 13.41 -2.58 -47.49
CA ALA A 856 14.06 -3.88 -47.66
C ALA A 856 15.59 -3.87 -47.40
N ASN A 857 16.23 -2.69 -47.37
CA ASN A 857 17.64 -2.52 -47.03
C ASN A 857 17.88 -2.26 -45.54
N ASP A 858 16.82 -1.93 -44.77
CA ASP A 858 16.90 -1.62 -43.34
C ASP A 858 17.15 -2.87 -42.48
N PHE A 859 17.10 -4.08 -43.05
CA PHE A 859 17.14 -5.34 -42.31
C PHE A 859 18.19 -6.32 -42.83
N ALA A 860 19.07 -6.77 -41.94
CA ALA A 860 19.93 -7.92 -42.13
C ALA A 860 19.27 -9.14 -41.47
N ILE A 861 19.19 -10.26 -42.20
CA ILE A 861 18.62 -11.52 -41.72
C ILE A 861 19.72 -12.57 -41.78
N GLN A 862 19.99 -13.26 -40.67
CA GLN A 862 20.90 -14.41 -40.66
C GLN A 862 20.20 -15.66 -40.13
N VAL A 863 20.20 -16.72 -40.93
CA VAL A 863 19.70 -18.05 -40.55
C VAL A 863 20.90 -18.99 -40.47
N ASN A 864 21.14 -19.59 -39.31
CA ASN A 864 22.29 -20.48 -39.06
C ASN A 864 23.64 -19.88 -39.53
N GLY A 865 23.85 -18.57 -39.27
CA GLY A 865 25.07 -17.85 -39.65
C GLY A 865 25.23 -17.54 -41.14
N SER A 866 24.18 -17.72 -41.95
CA SER A 866 24.15 -17.38 -43.37
C SER A 866 23.19 -16.21 -43.65
N ASP A 867 23.65 -15.20 -44.39
CA ASP A 867 22.84 -14.04 -44.79
C ASP A 867 21.68 -14.44 -45.70
N VAL A 868 20.47 -13.97 -45.40
CA VAL A 868 19.26 -14.14 -46.22
C VAL A 868 18.76 -12.77 -46.67
N LYS A 869 18.59 -12.58 -47.99
CA LYS A 869 18.15 -11.31 -48.57
C LYS A 869 16.63 -11.08 -48.37
N VAL A 870 16.25 -9.89 -47.92
CA VAL A 870 14.89 -9.35 -47.99
C VAL A 870 14.56 -8.86 -49.40
N THR A 871 13.35 -9.10 -49.88
CA THR A 871 12.85 -8.67 -51.20
C THR A 871 11.78 -7.58 -51.14
N SER A 872 10.98 -7.54 -50.07
CA SER A 872 10.02 -6.47 -49.81
C SER A 872 9.68 -6.38 -48.32
N VAL A 873 9.15 -5.23 -47.91
CA VAL A 873 8.59 -4.98 -46.58
C VAL A 873 7.22 -4.34 -46.74
N ALA A 874 6.22 -4.83 -46.02
CA ALA A 874 4.85 -4.28 -46.03
C ALA A 874 4.32 -4.10 -44.61
N PRO A 875 3.55 -3.05 -44.31
CA PRO A 875 2.86 -2.94 -43.02
C PRO A 875 1.76 -3.99 -42.88
N VAL A 876 1.56 -4.50 -41.67
CA VAL A 876 0.37 -5.30 -41.36
C VAL A 876 -0.83 -4.36 -41.26
N THR A 877 -1.93 -4.69 -41.94
CA THR A 877 -3.13 -3.84 -42.02
C THR A 877 -4.31 -4.33 -41.20
N THR A 878 -4.21 -5.51 -40.57
CA THR A 878 -5.30 -6.14 -39.80
C THR A 878 -4.80 -6.86 -38.56
N GLY A 879 -5.66 -7.01 -37.55
CA GLY A 879 -5.36 -7.73 -36.31
C GLY A 879 -4.76 -6.87 -35.18
N THR A 880 -4.33 -7.53 -34.10
CA THR A 880 -3.83 -6.86 -32.88
C THR A 880 -2.46 -6.23 -33.12
N ASN A 881 -2.37 -4.93 -32.81
CA ASN A 881 -1.17 -4.09 -32.92
C ASN A 881 -0.57 -4.08 -34.34
N ALA A 882 -1.43 -4.13 -35.37
CA ALA A 882 -1.04 -4.09 -36.79
C ALA A 882 -0.11 -2.91 -37.13
N GLU A 883 -0.39 -1.73 -36.55
CA GLU A 883 0.41 -0.50 -36.69
C GLU A 883 1.83 -0.59 -36.12
N ARG A 884 2.17 -1.63 -35.35
CA ARG A 884 3.52 -1.90 -34.83
C ARG A 884 4.27 -2.95 -35.66
N LYS A 885 3.68 -3.42 -36.77
CA LYS A 885 4.08 -4.68 -37.40
C LYS A 885 4.37 -4.52 -38.89
N LEU A 886 5.47 -5.14 -39.29
CA LEU A 886 5.91 -5.22 -40.68
C LEU A 886 6.06 -6.69 -41.08
N VAL A 887 5.70 -7.02 -42.30
CA VAL A 887 5.95 -8.34 -42.91
C VAL A 887 7.13 -8.20 -43.86
N LEU A 888 8.23 -8.90 -43.53
CA LEU A 888 9.34 -9.11 -44.48
C LEU A 888 8.93 -10.21 -45.46
N THR A 889 9.27 -10.04 -46.73
CA THR A 889 9.40 -11.16 -47.68
C THR A 889 10.87 -11.43 -47.96
N LEU A 890 11.27 -12.69 -47.99
CA LEU A 890 12.63 -13.18 -48.20
C LEU A 890 12.81 -13.67 -49.65
N ALA A 891 14.05 -13.62 -50.15
CA ALA A 891 14.40 -14.07 -51.50
C ALA A 891 14.32 -15.60 -51.68
N GLN A 892 14.42 -16.35 -50.59
CA GLN A 892 14.47 -17.81 -50.56
C GLN A 892 13.68 -18.35 -49.37
N ASP A 893 13.32 -19.62 -49.45
CA ASP A 893 12.66 -20.36 -48.38
C ASP A 893 13.64 -20.64 -47.22
N VAL A 894 13.18 -20.45 -45.99
CA VAL A 894 13.91 -20.75 -44.74
C VAL A 894 13.08 -21.71 -43.87
N ASN A 895 13.73 -22.65 -43.18
CA ASN A 895 13.05 -23.65 -42.34
C ASN A 895 12.76 -23.06 -40.95
N VAL A 896 11.50 -23.15 -40.51
CA VAL A 896 11.04 -22.54 -39.25
C VAL A 896 11.61 -23.19 -37.98
N SER A 897 12.22 -24.38 -38.10
CA SER A 897 12.98 -25.03 -37.01
C SER A 897 14.38 -24.42 -36.78
N GLN A 898 14.83 -23.51 -37.65
CA GLN A 898 16.09 -22.79 -37.51
C GLN A 898 15.82 -21.36 -37.04
N ALA A 899 16.62 -20.87 -36.08
CA ALA A 899 16.51 -19.48 -35.64
C ALA A 899 16.98 -18.51 -36.74
N ALA A 900 16.14 -17.55 -37.11
CA ALA A 900 16.58 -16.37 -37.84
C ALA A 900 16.92 -15.27 -36.83
N THR A 901 18.08 -14.64 -36.95
CA THR A 901 18.38 -13.36 -36.30
C THR A 901 18.05 -12.24 -37.29
N ILE A 902 17.30 -11.24 -36.82
CA ILE A 902 16.91 -10.06 -37.59
C ILE A 902 17.55 -8.85 -36.90
N THR A 903 18.24 -7.99 -37.66
CA THR A 903 18.93 -6.79 -37.14
C THR A 903 18.64 -5.58 -38.03
N VAL A 904 18.36 -4.43 -37.42
CA VAL A 904 18.21 -3.13 -38.10
C VAL A 904 19.58 -2.59 -38.52
N VAL A 905 19.74 -2.26 -39.80
CA VAL A 905 21.04 -1.97 -40.45
C VAL A 905 21.35 -0.47 -40.45
N PRO A 906 22.53 -0.03 -39.93
CA PRO A 906 22.99 1.36 -40.02
C PRO A 906 23.12 1.86 -41.46
N GLU A 907 22.94 3.17 -41.67
CA GLU A 907 22.88 3.77 -43.02
C GLU A 907 24.16 3.50 -43.83
N GLU A 908 25.33 3.47 -43.18
CA GLU A 908 26.61 3.11 -43.77
C GLU A 908 26.68 1.67 -44.31
N ASP A 909 25.96 0.72 -43.72
CA ASP A 909 25.96 -0.70 -44.13
C ASP A 909 24.82 -1.06 -45.11
N GLN A 910 23.86 -0.15 -45.33
CA GLN A 910 22.76 -0.35 -46.27
C GLN A 910 23.24 -0.47 -47.72
N LYS A 911 22.54 -1.31 -48.50
CA LYS A 911 22.87 -1.65 -49.90
C LYS A 911 22.02 -0.85 -50.89
N GLY A 912 22.52 0.33 -51.30
CA GLY A 912 21.88 1.15 -52.33
C GLY A 912 22.58 2.49 -52.55
N THR A 913 21.99 3.36 -53.38
CA THR A 913 22.36 4.78 -53.49
C THR A 913 21.77 5.62 -52.36
N ASP A 914 20.58 5.25 -51.90
CA ASP A 914 19.74 6.03 -51.00
C ASP A 914 19.82 5.42 -49.60
N LYS A 915 20.97 5.62 -48.94
CA LYS A 915 21.29 5.12 -47.60
C LYS A 915 20.54 5.89 -46.52
N VAL A 916 19.30 5.51 -46.25
CA VAL A 916 18.45 6.12 -45.22
C VAL A 916 17.54 5.04 -44.64
N ILE A 917 17.49 4.92 -43.30
CA ILE A 917 16.51 4.06 -42.62
C ILE A 917 15.09 4.56 -42.94
N ALA A 918 14.32 3.74 -43.65
CA ALA A 918 12.99 4.07 -44.16
C ALA A 918 11.85 3.64 -43.22
N VAL A 919 12.12 2.74 -42.27
CA VAL A 919 11.24 2.46 -41.13
C VAL A 919 11.38 3.57 -40.09
N VAL A 920 10.29 4.28 -39.81
CA VAL A 920 10.23 5.36 -38.82
C VAL A 920 9.01 5.20 -37.90
N ASP A 921 8.99 5.90 -36.76
CA ASP A 921 7.79 5.99 -35.91
C ASP A 921 6.73 6.95 -36.52
N LEU A 922 5.68 7.29 -35.78
CA LEU A 922 4.70 8.28 -36.23
C LEU A 922 5.26 9.72 -36.28
N ALA A 923 6.30 10.05 -35.51
CA ALA A 923 6.92 11.37 -35.41
C ALA A 923 8.13 11.60 -36.36
N ASP A 924 8.45 10.61 -37.21
CA ASP A 924 9.58 10.55 -38.15
C ASP A 924 10.96 10.28 -37.52
N ASN A 925 11.01 9.73 -36.30
CA ASN A 925 12.22 9.14 -35.72
C ASN A 925 12.55 7.80 -36.41
N LYS A 926 13.76 7.69 -36.96
CA LYS A 926 14.28 6.47 -37.62
C LYS A 926 14.39 5.29 -36.65
N ALA A 927 14.07 4.08 -37.11
CA ALA A 927 14.28 2.86 -36.34
C ALA A 927 15.72 2.72 -35.84
N LYS A 928 15.87 2.16 -34.64
CA LYS A 928 17.14 2.13 -33.93
C LYS A 928 18.15 1.18 -34.58
N GLU A 929 19.21 1.76 -35.13
CA GLU A 929 20.40 1.07 -35.64
C GLU A 929 20.89 -0.03 -34.69
N GLY A 930 21.19 -1.22 -35.21
CA GLY A 930 21.67 -2.37 -34.45
C GLY A 930 20.61 -3.05 -33.56
N SER A 931 19.38 -2.56 -33.49
CA SER A 931 18.28 -3.23 -32.78
C SER A 931 18.03 -4.61 -33.40
N SER A 932 17.99 -5.66 -32.56
CA SER A 932 18.03 -7.04 -33.04
C SER A 932 17.16 -7.98 -32.21
N THR A 933 16.54 -8.94 -32.88
CA THR A 933 15.69 -9.98 -32.26
C THR A 933 15.84 -11.33 -33.00
N GLN A 934 15.20 -12.39 -32.51
CA GLN A 934 15.20 -13.69 -33.18
C GLN A 934 13.79 -14.24 -33.43
N ALA A 935 13.58 -14.80 -34.63
CA ALA A 935 12.43 -15.63 -34.93
C ALA A 935 12.76 -17.10 -34.63
N THR A 936 12.14 -17.63 -33.58
CA THR A 936 12.25 -19.02 -33.12
C THR A 936 10.91 -19.74 -33.05
N THR A 937 9.82 -19.04 -33.36
CA THR A 937 8.44 -19.54 -33.37
C THR A 937 7.73 -19.11 -34.65
N TYR A 938 6.56 -19.71 -34.91
CA TYR A 938 5.78 -19.53 -36.13
C TYR A 938 4.30 -19.31 -35.82
N LYS A 939 3.56 -18.74 -36.79
CA LYS A 939 2.09 -18.70 -36.80
C LYS A 939 1.56 -19.00 -38.20
N TYR A 940 0.43 -19.69 -38.25
CA TYR A 940 -0.31 -19.90 -39.50
C TYR A 940 -1.00 -18.59 -39.96
N ASP A 941 -1.13 -18.42 -41.27
CA ASP A 941 -1.91 -17.36 -41.89
C ASP A 941 -2.66 -17.83 -43.15
N ALA A 942 -3.98 -17.68 -43.12
CA ALA A 942 -4.86 -18.11 -44.21
C ALA A 942 -4.74 -17.23 -45.48
N GLY A 943 -4.26 -15.98 -45.36
CA GLY A 943 -3.95 -15.12 -46.51
C GLY A 943 -2.70 -15.62 -47.24
N TYR A 944 -1.64 -15.92 -46.50
CA TYR A 944 -0.42 -16.52 -47.06
C TYR A 944 -0.65 -17.95 -47.57
N ALA A 945 -1.49 -18.75 -46.91
CA ALA A 945 -1.94 -20.05 -47.42
C ALA A 945 -2.62 -19.91 -48.79
N LYS A 946 -3.43 -18.86 -48.98
CA LYS A 946 -4.05 -18.55 -50.28
C LYS A 946 -3.02 -18.13 -51.34
N GLU A 947 -2.05 -17.27 -51.00
CA GLU A 947 -0.95 -16.92 -51.92
C GLU A 947 -0.20 -18.17 -52.44
N LEU A 948 0.01 -19.18 -51.58
CA LEU A 948 0.61 -20.45 -51.96
C LEU A 948 -0.33 -21.33 -52.81
N GLY A 949 -1.64 -21.33 -52.52
CA GLY A 949 -2.65 -22.06 -53.31
C GLY A 949 -2.82 -21.54 -54.75
N ASP A 950 -2.81 -20.21 -54.91
CA ASP A 950 -2.85 -19.54 -56.21
C ASP A 950 -1.56 -19.81 -57.02
N ALA A 951 -0.41 -20.01 -56.36
CA ALA A 951 0.83 -20.46 -57.01
C ALA A 951 0.80 -21.96 -57.38
N GLY A 952 0.21 -22.81 -56.52
CA GLY A 952 0.12 -24.26 -56.73
C GLY A 952 -0.75 -24.65 -57.93
N THR A 953 -1.84 -23.91 -58.19
CA THR A 953 -2.70 -24.12 -59.36
C THR A 953 -1.98 -23.80 -60.67
N ALA A 954 -1.19 -22.72 -60.73
CA ALA A 954 -0.39 -22.38 -61.90
C ALA A 954 0.65 -23.47 -62.25
N ALA A 955 1.27 -24.09 -61.24
CA ALA A 955 2.17 -25.23 -61.45
C ALA A 955 1.44 -26.48 -61.96
N ALA A 956 0.25 -26.78 -61.42
CA ALA A 956 -0.56 -27.92 -61.85
C ALA A 956 -1.06 -27.78 -63.31
N ASP A 957 -1.49 -26.58 -63.72
CA ASP A 957 -1.91 -26.33 -65.10
C ASP A 957 -0.73 -26.34 -66.08
N THR A 958 0.43 -25.81 -65.68
CA THR A 958 1.67 -25.93 -66.47
C THR A 958 2.06 -27.39 -66.70
N LYS A 959 1.98 -28.24 -65.65
CA LYS A 959 2.21 -29.68 -65.80
C LYS A 959 1.16 -30.34 -66.70
N ALA A 960 -0.11 -30.01 -66.56
CA ALA A 960 -1.18 -30.57 -67.39
C ALA A 960 -1.00 -30.24 -68.89
N VAL A 961 -0.52 -29.03 -69.22
CA VAL A 961 -0.17 -28.64 -70.59
C VAL A 961 1.07 -29.43 -71.10
N ALA A 962 2.08 -29.66 -70.27
CA ALA A 962 3.25 -30.46 -70.64
C ALA A 962 2.94 -31.97 -70.82
N ASP A 963 2.09 -32.53 -69.95
CA ASP A 963 1.58 -33.90 -70.07
C ASP A 963 0.76 -34.05 -71.38
N ALA A 964 -0.13 -33.09 -71.66
CA ALA A 964 -0.91 -33.05 -72.89
C ALA A 964 -0.02 -32.90 -74.13
N LYS A 965 1.02 -32.06 -74.08
CA LYS A 965 2.01 -31.92 -75.17
C LYS A 965 2.71 -33.23 -75.46
N THR A 966 3.14 -33.94 -74.42
CA THR A 966 3.77 -35.27 -74.54
C THR A 966 2.81 -36.28 -75.18
N ALA A 967 1.53 -36.28 -74.77
CA ALA A 967 0.51 -37.15 -75.35
C ALA A 967 0.24 -36.83 -76.83
N ILE A 968 0.17 -35.56 -77.21
CA ILE A 968 -0.09 -35.13 -78.60
C ILE A 968 1.13 -35.39 -79.49
N GLN A 969 2.36 -35.25 -78.98
CA GLN A 969 3.60 -35.61 -79.69
C GLN A 969 3.72 -37.13 -79.98
N ALA A 970 2.96 -37.98 -79.27
CA ALA A 970 2.90 -39.41 -79.52
C ALA A 970 1.83 -39.81 -80.57
N LEU A 971 1.05 -38.86 -81.10
CA LEU A 971 0.01 -39.14 -82.10
C LEU A 971 0.59 -39.26 -83.51
N ASN A 972 0.22 -40.33 -84.21
CA ASN A 972 0.57 -40.52 -85.62
C ASN A 972 -0.33 -39.68 -86.53
N ILE A 973 0.04 -38.42 -86.76
CA ILE A 973 -0.68 -37.49 -87.63
C ILE A 973 -0.33 -37.79 -89.09
N ALA A 974 -1.32 -38.20 -89.88
CA ALA A 974 -1.14 -38.46 -91.32
C ALA A 974 -0.88 -37.15 -92.08
N TRP A 975 0.27 -37.06 -92.75
CA TRP A 975 0.66 -35.90 -93.54
C TRP A 975 0.08 -35.93 -94.96
N ASP A 976 -0.51 -34.82 -95.41
CA ASP A 976 -0.91 -34.55 -96.79
C ASP A 976 -0.14 -33.33 -97.33
N THR A 977 0.11 -33.31 -98.63
CA THR A 977 0.62 -32.15 -99.38
C THR A 977 -0.26 -30.90 -99.29
N ASP A 978 -1.54 -31.06 -98.95
CA ASP A 978 -2.51 -30.01 -98.70
C ASP A 978 -2.55 -29.68 -97.20
N ALA A 979 -2.10 -28.48 -96.84
CA ALA A 979 -2.02 -28.04 -95.44
C ALA A 979 -3.39 -28.08 -94.73
N ALA A 980 -4.49 -27.78 -95.42
CA ALA A 980 -5.83 -27.81 -94.82
C ALA A 980 -6.28 -29.24 -94.49
N LYS A 981 -5.88 -30.24 -95.29
CA LYS A 981 -6.09 -31.65 -94.95
C LYS A 981 -5.20 -32.09 -93.79
N THR A 982 -3.94 -31.66 -93.74
CA THR A 982 -3.05 -31.98 -92.61
C THR A 982 -3.53 -31.34 -91.30
N VAL A 983 -4.09 -30.13 -91.32
CA VAL A 983 -4.81 -29.53 -90.17
C VAL A 983 -6.03 -30.36 -89.78
N THR A 984 -6.79 -30.86 -90.75
CA THR A 984 -7.96 -31.74 -90.51
C THR A 984 -7.55 -33.08 -89.88
N ASN A 985 -6.46 -33.69 -90.37
CA ASN A 985 -5.90 -34.93 -89.84
C ASN A 985 -5.37 -34.73 -88.41
N ALA A 986 -4.64 -33.63 -88.15
CA ALA A 986 -4.17 -33.28 -86.82
C ALA A 986 -5.34 -33.04 -85.84
N THR A 987 -6.36 -32.29 -86.26
CA THR A 987 -7.57 -32.05 -85.47
C THR A 987 -8.30 -33.37 -85.13
N THR A 988 -8.40 -34.27 -86.10
CA THR A 988 -9.02 -35.60 -85.91
C THR A 988 -8.22 -36.46 -84.93
N ALA A 989 -6.88 -36.45 -85.03
CA ALA A 989 -6.00 -37.18 -84.11
C ALA A 989 -6.08 -36.62 -82.68
N ILE A 990 -6.06 -35.29 -82.50
CA ILE A 990 -6.21 -34.62 -81.20
C ILE A 990 -7.57 -34.96 -80.56
N ASN A 991 -8.65 -34.90 -81.33
CA ASN A 991 -10.00 -35.22 -80.83
C ASN A 991 -10.17 -36.71 -80.47
N GLY A 992 -9.31 -37.60 -80.98
CA GLY A 992 -9.23 -39.01 -80.59
C GLY A 992 -8.31 -39.29 -79.39
N ALA A 993 -7.63 -38.27 -78.85
CA ALA A 993 -6.63 -38.44 -77.78
C ALA A 993 -7.20 -38.11 -76.39
N THR A 994 -6.86 -38.94 -75.40
CA THR A 994 -7.22 -38.69 -74.00
C THR A 994 -6.29 -37.63 -73.40
N LEU A 995 -6.74 -36.36 -73.39
CA LEU A 995 -6.02 -35.25 -72.75
C LEU A 995 -6.39 -35.12 -71.26
N PRO A 996 -5.51 -34.52 -70.42
CA PRO A 996 -5.83 -34.23 -69.02
C PRO A 996 -7.03 -33.30 -68.87
N THR A 997 -7.85 -33.51 -67.84
CA THR A 997 -9.11 -32.79 -67.63
C THR A 997 -8.94 -31.28 -67.62
N GLY A 998 -9.70 -30.60 -68.49
CA GLY A 998 -9.70 -29.14 -68.64
C GLY A 998 -8.60 -28.58 -69.56
N VAL A 999 -7.72 -29.41 -70.12
CA VAL A 999 -6.82 -28.99 -71.22
C VAL A 999 -7.62 -28.95 -72.54
N THR A 1000 -7.40 -27.91 -73.33
CA THR A 1000 -7.85 -27.84 -74.73
C THR A 1000 -6.65 -27.80 -75.66
N ALA A 1001 -6.78 -28.42 -76.84
CA ALA A 1001 -5.77 -28.37 -77.89
C ALA A 1001 -6.44 -28.13 -79.25
N THR A 1002 -5.84 -27.29 -80.08
CA THR A 1002 -6.39 -26.88 -81.39
C THR A 1002 -5.28 -26.83 -82.44
N ALA A 1003 -5.54 -27.40 -83.62
CA ALA A 1003 -4.62 -27.34 -84.76
C ALA A 1003 -5.06 -26.24 -85.74
N ALA A 1004 -4.09 -25.50 -86.27
CA ALA A 1004 -4.28 -24.49 -87.31
C ALA A 1004 -3.09 -24.50 -88.28
N GLU A 1005 -3.26 -23.89 -89.46
CA GLU A 1005 -2.13 -23.64 -90.36
C GLU A 1005 -1.21 -22.56 -89.75
N GLY A 1006 0.10 -22.80 -89.81
CA GLY A 1006 1.10 -21.88 -89.29
C GLY A 1006 1.18 -20.58 -90.11
N THR A 1007 1.60 -19.50 -89.47
CA THR A 1007 1.75 -18.18 -90.08
C THR A 1007 3.14 -17.61 -89.79
N GLY A 1008 3.60 -16.67 -90.63
CA GLY A 1008 4.95 -16.11 -90.52
C GLY A 1008 6.03 -17.19 -90.70
N ALA A 1009 6.87 -17.40 -89.67
CA ALA A 1009 7.98 -18.36 -89.70
C ALA A 1009 7.56 -19.84 -89.76
N ASP A 1010 6.27 -20.14 -89.48
CA ASP A 1010 5.71 -21.49 -89.56
C ASP A 1010 4.71 -21.66 -90.72
N ALA A 1011 4.70 -20.74 -91.70
CA ALA A 1011 3.90 -20.90 -92.92
C ALA A 1011 4.20 -22.23 -93.64
N GLY A 1012 3.15 -22.95 -94.05
CA GLY A 1012 3.26 -24.29 -94.65
C GLY A 1012 3.47 -25.44 -93.65
N LYS A 1013 3.35 -25.18 -92.34
CA LYS A 1013 3.37 -26.19 -91.26
C LYS A 1013 2.02 -26.20 -90.53
N VAL A 1014 1.76 -27.22 -89.72
CA VAL A 1014 0.61 -27.24 -88.81
C VAL A 1014 1.07 -26.88 -87.39
N VAL A 1015 0.39 -25.93 -86.75
CA VAL A 1015 0.67 -25.50 -85.38
C VAL A 1015 -0.47 -25.96 -84.48
N ILE A 1016 -0.15 -26.81 -83.51
CA ILE A 1016 -1.07 -27.26 -82.46
C ILE A 1016 -0.82 -26.38 -81.23
N THR A 1017 -1.82 -25.61 -80.80
CA THR A 1017 -1.76 -24.80 -79.57
C THR A 1017 -2.53 -25.52 -78.47
N ILE A 1018 -1.90 -25.67 -77.31
CA ILE A 1018 -2.40 -26.40 -76.13
C ILE A 1018 -2.54 -25.41 -74.98
N THR A 1019 -3.69 -25.37 -74.33
CA THR A 1019 -3.99 -24.39 -73.27
C THR A 1019 -4.72 -25.00 -72.08
N LYS A 1020 -4.40 -24.53 -70.88
CA LYS A 1020 -5.23 -24.71 -69.68
C LYS A 1020 -5.03 -23.53 -68.73
N GLY A 1021 -6.11 -22.90 -68.29
CA GLY A 1021 -6.04 -21.66 -67.52
C GLY A 1021 -5.27 -20.59 -68.30
N ALA A 1022 -4.22 -20.03 -67.69
CA ALA A 1022 -3.28 -19.13 -68.36
C ALA A 1022 -2.07 -19.85 -69.00
N ALA A 1023 -1.86 -21.14 -68.71
CA ALA A 1023 -0.74 -21.90 -69.27
C ALA A 1023 -1.01 -22.23 -70.76
N THR A 1024 -0.03 -21.96 -71.61
CA THR A 1024 -0.09 -22.17 -73.07
C THR A 1024 1.23 -22.73 -73.58
N ASP A 1025 1.18 -23.74 -74.44
CA ASP A 1025 2.34 -24.26 -75.18
C ASP A 1025 1.93 -24.62 -76.63
N LYS A 1026 2.91 -24.84 -77.51
CA LYS A 1026 2.72 -25.16 -78.92
C LYS A 1026 3.57 -26.35 -79.36
N ILE A 1027 3.04 -27.10 -80.33
CA ILE A 1027 3.77 -28.07 -81.15
C ILE A 1027 3.69 -27.56 -82.59
N VAL A 1028 4.82 -27.58 -83.30
CA VAL A 1028 4.86 -27.34 -84.75
C VAL A 1028 5.13 -28.68 -85.42
N VAL A 1029 4.29 -29.04 -86.38
CA VAL A 1029 4.33 -30.31 -87.12
C VAL A 1029 4.67 -30.02 -88.58
N SER A 1030 5.70 -30.69 -89.10
CA SER A 1030 6.12 -30.68 -90.50
C SER A 1030 6.13 -32.10 -91.07
N ALA A 1031 6.29 -32.19 -92.39
CA ALA A 1031 6.68 -33.42 -93.08
C ALA A 1031 8.03 -33.97 -92.58
#